data_AF-A0A1Q7MUQ9-F1
#
_entry.id   AF-A0A1Q7MUQ9-F1
#
_cell.length_a   1.000
_cell.length_b   1.000
_cell.length_c   1.000
_cell.angle_alpha   90.00
_cell.angle_beta   90.00
_cell.angle_gamma   90.00
#
_symmetry.space_group_name_H-M   'P 1'
#
loop_
_entity.id
_entity.type
_entity.pdbx_description
1 polymer ?
#
loop_
_entity_poly.entity_id
_entity_poly.type
_entity_poly.pdbx_seq_one_letter_code
_entity_poly.pdbx_strand_id
1 'polypeptide(L)'
;MNVVDTRVPDARAPLRLLKVVPTLLCGGTENQVMALCRSLNHGRTDLEMACLRRLGPFVKEIDDRRIPLAEYPIESFYSLNALAQQAKFARHLTRRRTQIVHAYNFYGNVFAVPPARLAGTPVVIASIRDLGLYLTPMQKRVQRYVCKLADRVLVNADAVKDWLVRDGYAPEKIVVIPNGVDVSRFSAPREPSRLRCELELPPDVPLVAVVSRLTRLKGLEQFLEAAALVGQRFPQARFLVVGETPPHDPTYLDDLKALAGRLCIGDRVIFTGLRSDVPALLANVTVSVMPSLNEALSNALLESMAAGAPIVATRVGGTPEVLTDGKTGLLVPAADVPSLATSIARLLDAPILAAQLGRAARQVIEERYSITRMAATTENLYRDLLTRHARKTERRGIRHERAARETHGQWLGTLTSLVDRPALPIAEPSCSVHVVTDDAEFLALEAEWNETVERARIGHPFLRHEWLRTWWECFGRGCRLHILIVRRGGRIAAIAPLLSDTTRSYGISIRRLRLLHNDHTPRADFIVAEQPEESYRAIWKALCEQRDRWDVLQLSQLPEGSPTLDTVSSLAAEDGCLSGVWPSGDAPYVRLAGNWDEYYSRLSSKFRQNGNRHRRRRAPRCTRGRVPARSVGVEGRGGNLDRLRSSRPPLLCAAGRAGVPTPLAPSALPHRERRAHCDVVRRALREPALSFQDRVRPRTCAMLPLQAPHLLRRPARVCGRPDRGRLPRRRRAVEVGMDPDHQGPSLVVRVREHQPRARAPSREVPACARLEALESVIMFVPTYQGLSAKDFFRSAGLPSQWFPFNAPHALRFYRARNAIYHLFKALCASRPNLTVLVPDYYSGNEVLAMRAAGARLQYCPVGRHMQLDPNDVERLCARDEPDVLYVIHYLGWPQPMNALVELCARRGMLLFEDCALALLSELDGKPLGSFGDWAVFCLYKTLPVPNGAVLVQNTAKLESLERLRLRHVGPASVLGRTAELFVQRARSRADRLGAALCAVKRGLGRAAGALEVHRTPVGDMGFDVTAVDLAMSRLSERVIGRLDFAEIRRRRVANFRRLSHGLRGRASQVLPDPVEGICPLFFPVFVEDKAAAATALRQRGVDALEFWNDGVEADGLEMSPAASFLRAHVLELPIHQDLTPEHVDYVARQVSTLNLRMAA
;
A
#
# COMPACT_ATOMS: atom_id res chain seq x y z
N MET A 1 -25.01 -14.99 40.29
CA MET A 1 -23.68 -15.64 40.30
C MET A 1 -23.77 -16.91 39.47
N ASN A 2 -22.71 -17.29 38.74
CA ASN A 2 -22.55 -18.64 38.21
C ASN A 2 -21.13 -19.09 38.56
N VAL A 3 -20.98 -20.19 39.31
CA VAL A 3 -19.67 -20.74 39.67
C VAL A 3 -19.09 -21.40 38.42
N VAL A 4 -17.91 -20.95 38.00
CA VAL A 4 -17.12 -21.65 36.98
C VAL A 4 -16.40 -22.80 37.67
N ASP A 5 -16.76 -24.04 37.35
CA ASP A 5 -16.12 -25.24 37.91
C ASP A 5 -14.63 -25.25 37.51
N THR A 6 -13.76 -25.03 38.50
CA THR A 6 -12.30 -24.88 38.34
C THR A 6 -11.53 -26.19 38.35
N ARG A 7 -12.21 -27.35 38.26
CA ARG A 7 -11.55 -28.65 38.19
C ARG A 7 -10.52 -28.72 37.05
N VAL A 8 -9.28 -29.07 37.43
CA VAL A 8 -8.22 -29.47 36.50
C VAL A 8 -8.77 -30.60 35.61
N PRO A 9 -8.62 -30.54 34.28
CA PRO A 9 -9.13 -31.58 33.40
C PRO A 9 -8.41 -32.91 33.68
N ASP A 10 -9.18 -33.99 33.82
CA ASP A 10 -8.68 -35.36 33.95
C ASP A 10 -7.70 -35.67 32.81
N ALA A 11 -6.50 -36.14 33.17
CA ALA A 11 -5.42 -36.46 32.23
C ALA A 11 -5.78 -37.61 31.25
N ARG A 12 -6.89 -38.31 31.47
CA ARG A 12 -7.43 -39.34 30.57
C ARG A 12 -8.52 -38.84 29.61
N ALA A 13 -9.04 -37.63 29.78
CA ALA A 13 -10.11 -37.11 28.92
C ALA A 13 -9.58 -36.61 27.55
N PRO A 14 -10.27 -36.88 26.43
CA PRO A 14 -9.83 -36.42 25.11
C PRO A 14 -9.95 -34.90 24.96
N LEU A 15 -8.95 -34.30 24.33
CA LEU A 15 -8.82 -32.86 24.13
C LEU A 15 -9.82 -32.38 23.07
N ARG A 16 -10.72 -31.46 23.45
CA ARG A 16 -11.75 -30.88 22.55
C ARG A 16 -11.18 -29.77 21.67
N LEU A 17 -10.83 -30.13 20.44
CA LEU A 17 -10.20 -29.27 19.43
C LEU A 17 -11.19 -28.93 18.32
N LEU A 18 -11.40 -27.63 18.06
CA LEU A 18 -12.12 -27.15 16.89
C LEU A 18 -11.16 -26.47 15.90
N LYS A 19 -11.10 -26.95 14.66
CA LYS A 19 -10.33 -26.34 13.57
C LYS A 19 -11.23 -25.54 12.63
N VAL A 20 -10.79 -24.35 12.20
CA VAL A 20 -11.56 -23.47 11.29
C VAL A 20 -10.81 -23.18 9.99
N VAL A 21 -11.37 -23.61 8.86
CA VAL A 21 -10.86 -23.35 7.51
C VAL A 21 -11.88 -22.54 6.69
N PRO A 22 -11.49 -21.67 5.74
CA PRO A 22 -12.45 -20.90 4.95
C PRO A 22 -13.34 -21.80 4.07
N THR A 23 -12.73 -22.78 3.38
CA THR A 23 -13.38 -23.76 2.50
C THR A 23 -12.68 -25.11 2.62
N LEU A 24 -13.18 -26.13 1.91
CA LEU A 24 -12.63 -27.50 1.87
C LEU A 24 -12.18 -27.89 0.45
N LEU A 25 -11.78 -26.89 -0.33
CA LEU A 25 -11.20 -27.01 -1.68
C LEU A 25 -9.82 -27.66 -1.65
N CYS A 26 -9.35 -28.16 -2.80
CA CYS A 26 -7.97 -28.64 -2.93
C CYS A 26 -6.99 -27.46 -2.92
N GLY A 27 -6.33 -27.24 -1.78
CA GLY A 27 -5.39 -26.15 -1.57
C GLY A 27 -4.23 -26.56 -0.64
N GLY A 28 -3.18 -25.73 -0.59
CA GLY A 28 -1.96 -26.04 0.17
C GLY A 28 -2.19 -26.09 1.68
N THR A 29 -2.98 -25.14 2.21
CA THR A 29 -3.40 -25.12 3.62
C THR A 29 -4.32 -26.30 3.91
N GLU A 30 -5.31 -26.52 3.04
CA GLU A 30 -6.40 -27.49 3.21
C GLU A 30 -5.87 -28.92 3.22
N ASN A 31 -4.98 -29.28 2.28
CA ASN A 31 -4.26 -30.56 2.29
C ASN A 31 -3.49 -30.78 3.59
N GLN A 32 -2.80 -29.76 4.11
CA GLN A 32 -2.04 -29.85 5.36
C GLN A 32 -2.93 -29.89 6.61
N VAL A 33 -4.09 -29.23 6.60
CA VAL A 33 -5.09 -29.38 7.67
C VAL A 33 -5.63 -30.81 7.68
N MET A 34 -5.97 -31.37 6.51
CA MET A 34 -6.48 -32.73 6.40
C MET A 34 -5.42 -33.78 6.74
N ALA A 35 -4.19 -33.68 6.22
CA ALA A 35 -3.11 -34.60 6.57
C ALA A 35 -2.80 -34.60 8.08
N LEU A 36 -2.85 -33.42 8.73
CA LEU A 36 -2.81 -33.34 10.19
C LEU A 36 -4.03 -34.01 10.85
N CYS A 37 -5.25 -33.78 10.36
CA CYS A 37 -6.46 -34.45 10.88
C CYS A 37 -6.40 -35.99 10.78
N ARG A 38 -5.73 -36.54 9.74
CA ARG A 38 -5.49 -37.99 9.59
C ARG A 38 -4.46 -38.56 10.58
N SER A 39 -3.59 -37.70 11.12
CA SER A 39 -2.42 -38.09 11.92
C SER A 39 -2.52 -37.73 13.41
N LEU A 40 -3.58 -37.03 13.83
CA LEU A 40 -3.87 -36.74 15.24
C LEU A 40 -4.41 -38.00 15.93
N ASN A 41 -4.04 -38.23 17.19
CA ASN A 41 -4.56 -39.38 17.93
C ASN A 41 -6.03 -39.16 18.32
N HIS A 42 -6.95 -39.79 17.59
CA HIS A 42 -8.41 -39.71 17.83
C HIS A 42 -8.84 -40.25 19.21
N GLY A 43 -8.10 -41.19 19.80
CA GLY A 43 -8.33 -41.65 21.18
C GLY A 43 -7.94 -40.63 22.25
N ARG A 44 -7.26 -39.54 21.87
CA ARG A 44 -6.82 -38.43 22.75
C ARG A 44 -7.36 -37.07 22.31
N THR A 45 -8.09 -36.98 21.20
CA THR A 45 -8.54 -35.72 20.59
C THR A 45 -9.98 -35.86 20.06
N ASP A 46 -10.92 -35.17 20.72
CA ASP A 46 -12.27 -34.94 20.20
C ASP A 46 -12.18 -33.78 19.19
N LEU A 47 -12.18 -34.12 17.90
CA LEU A 47 -11.92 -33.20 16.80
C LEU A 47 -13.21 -32.78 16.11
N GLU A 48 -13.47 -31.47 16.11
CA GLU A 48 -14.52 -30.83 15.32
C GLU A 48 -13.90 -29.93 14.25
N MET A 49 -14.53 -29.89 13.07
CA MET A 49 -14.19 -29.00 11.97
C MET A 49 -15.27 -27.92 11.82
N ALA A 50 -14.87 -26.73 11.39
CA ALA A 50 -15.80 -25.69 10.97
C ALA A 50 -15.33 -25.02 9.67
N CYS A 51 -16.29 -24.69 8.80
CA CYS A 51 -16.04 -23.98 7.55
C CYS A 51 -16.96 -22.78 7.36
N LEU A 52 -16.51 -21.80 6.56
CA LEU A 52 -17.36 -20.67 6.13
C LEU A 52 -18.26 -21.06 4.94
N ARG A 53 -17.82 -22.03 4.13
CA ARG A 53 -18.62 -22.69 3.08
C ARG A 53 -18.24 -24.17 2.99
N ARG A 54 -19.22 -25.08 3.01
CA ARG A 54 -19.08 -26.53 2.84
C ARG A 54 -18.87 -26.86 1.36
N LEU A 55 -17.71 -26.45 0.83
CA LEU A 55 -17.36 -26.52 -0.59
C LEU A 55 -15.99 -27.15 -0.79
N GLY A 56 -15.93 -28.22 -1.58
CA GLY A 56 -14.71 -28.87 -2.07
C GLY A 56 -14.60 -30.36 -1.73
N PRO A 57 -13.60 -31.08 -2.28
CA PRO A 57 -13.54 -32.54 -2.22
C PRO A 57 -13.35 -33.10 -0.80
N PHE A 58 -12.75 -32.33 0.12
CA PHE A 58 -12.55 -32.79 1.50
C PHE A 58 -13.83 -32.81 2.34
N VAL A 59 -14.96 -32.27 1.85
CA VAL A 59 -16.26 -32.45 2.50
C VAL A 59 -16.59 -33.94 2.63
N LYS A 60 -16.46 -34.70 1.53
CA LYS A 60 -16.73 -36.15 1.53
C LYS A 60 -15.80 -36.88 2.50
N GLU A 61 -14.49 -36.61 2.49
CA GLU A 61 -13.57 -37.29 3.40
C GLU A 61 -13.87 -37.01 4.89
N ILE A 62 -14.35 -35.81 5.21
CA ILE A 62 -14.74 -35.43 6.57
C ILE A 62 -16.02 -36.18 7.00
N ASP A 63 -17.03 -36.23 6.12
CA ASP A 63 -18.28 -36.94 6.39
C ASP A 63 -18.06 -38.48 6.45
N ASP A 64 -17.26 -39.06 5.53
CA ASP A 64 -16.84 -40.47 5.52
C ASP A 64 -16.10 -40.85 6.83
N ARG A 65 -15.22 -39.97 7.32
CA ARG A 65 -14.53 -40.12 8.61
C ARG A 65 -15.41 -39.84 9.84
N ARG A 66 -16.67 -39.44 9.64
CA ARG A 66 -17.63 -39.03 10.69
C ARG A 66 -17.12 -37.90 11.59
N ILE A 67 -16.24 -37.04 11.08
CA ILE A 67 -15.73 -35.88 11.82
C ILE A 67 -16.82 -34.79 11.80
N PRO A 68 -17.30 -34.30 12.97
CA PRO A 68 -18.32 -33.26 12.99
C PRO A 68 -17.87 -31.99 12.24
N LEU A 69 -18.70 -31.54 11.28
CA LEU A 69 -18.40 -30.39 10.43
C LEU A 69 -19.53 -29.36 10.46
N ALA A 70 -19.30 -28.28 11.21
CA ALA A 70 -20.20 -27.13 11.31
C ALA A 70 -19.96 -26.14 10.16
N GLU A 71 -21.03 -25.59 9.59
CA GLU A 71 -20.96 -24.55 8.55
C GLU A 71 -21.50 -23.22 9.08
N TYR A 72 -20.76 -22.15 8.79
CA TYR A 72 -21.09 -20.78 9.15
C TYR A 72 -21.17 -19.92 7.88
N PRO A 73 -22.27 -20.03 7.10
CA PRO A 73 -22.36 -19.46 5.77
C PRO A 73 -22.27 -17.94 5.81
N ILE A 74 -21.20 -17.39 5.24
CA ILE A 74 -20.90 -15.96 5.15
C ILE A 74 -20.47 -15.65 3.72
N GLU A 75 -21.20 -14.77 3.04
CA GLU A 75 -20.83 -14.26 1.71
C GLU A 75 -19.80 -13.12 1.83
N SER A 76 -19.95 -12.24 2.82
CA SER A 76 -18.91 -11.29 3.21
C SER A 76 -19.04 -10.82 4.68
N PHE A 77 -17.94 -10.27 5.20
CA PHE A 77 -17.61 -10.09 6.63
C PHE A 77 -18.18 -8.84 7.31
N TYR A 78 -18.81 -7.95 6.54
CA TYR A 78 -19.44 -6.72 6.99
C TYR A 78 -20.99 -6.86 7.08
N SER A 79 -21.56 -8.01 6.70
CA SER A 79 -22.99 -8.29 6.87
C SER A 79 -23.38 -8.47 8.35
N LEU A 80 -24.64 -8.14 8.65
CA LEU A 80 -25.26 -8.55 9.92
C LEU A 80 -25.34 -10.07 10.06
N ASN A 81 -25.37 -10.81 8.95
CA ASN A 81 -25.23 -12.27 8.96
C ASN A 81 -23.86 -12.70 9.51
N ALA A 82 -22.73 -12.08 9.10
CA ALA A 82 -21.42 -12.42 9.65
C ALA A 82 -21.38 -12.29 11.19
N LEU A 83 -21.94 -11.21 11.75
CA LEU A 83 -22.07 -11.04 13.21
C LEU A 83 -22.99 -12.09 13.84
N ALA A 84 -24.11 -12.44 13.19
CA ALA A 84 -25.01 -13.49 13.66
C ALA A 84 -24.37 -14.89 13.63
N GLN A 85 -23.55 -15.20 12.61
CA GLN A 85 -22.79 -16.44 12.53
C GLN A 85 -21.64 -16.48 13.56
N GLN A 86 -20.95 -15.36 13.80
CA GLN A 86 -19.97 -15.25 14.89
C GLN A 86 -20.62 -15.45 16.28
N ALA A 87 -21.84 -14.93 16.49
CA ALA A 87 -22.60 -15.16 17.72
C ALA A 87 -23.09 -16.60 17.86
N LYS A 88 -23.50 -17.27 16.76
CA LYS A 88 -23.79 -18.71 16.75
C LYS A 88 -22.53 -19.53 17.08
N PHE A 89 -21.39 -19.21 16.46
CA PHE A 89 -20.10 -19.87 16.69
C PHE A 89 -19.65 -19.72 18.15
N ALA A 90 -19.72 -18.51 18.73
CA ALA A 90 -19.43 -18.30 20.15
C ALA A 90 -20.32 -19.18 21.07
N ARG A 91 -21.63 -19.23 20.81
CA ARG A 91 -22.58 -20.09 21.54
C ARG A 91 -22.28 -21.59 21.35
N HIS A 92 -21.83 -22.00 20.17
CA HIS A 92 -21.43 -23.37 19.85
C HIS A 92 -20.22 -23.79 20.69
N LEU A 93 -19.16 -22.96 20.72
CA LEU A 93 -17.96 -23.19 21.53
C LEU A 93 -18.28 -23.37 23.02
N THR A 94 -19.13 -22.49 23.58
CA THR A 94 -19.54 -22.59 24.99
C THR A 94 -20.35 -23.87 25.26
N ARG A 95 -21.28 -24.24 24.36
CA ARG A 95 -22.09 -25.48 24.47
C ARG A 95 -21.25 -26.76 24.36
N ARG A 96 -20.32 -26.81 23.40
CA ARG A 96 -19.35 -27.90 23.22
C ARG A 96 -18.28 -27.95 24.31
N ARG A 97 -18.13 -26.87 25.11
CA ARG A 97 -17.01 -26.66 26.05
C ARG A 97 -15.64 -26.85 25.35
N THR A 98 -15.51 -26.32 24.14
CA THR A 98 -14.31 -26.41 23.30
C THR A 98 -13.09 -25.87 24.04
N GLN A 99 -11.99 -26.62 24.06
CA GLN A 99 -10.78 -26.24 24.79
C GLN A 99 -9.79 -25.46 23.91
N ILE A 100 -9.68 -25.83 22.63
CA ILE A 100 -8.80 -25.16 21.66
C ILE A 100 -9.58 -24.81 20.40
N VAL A 101 -9.47 -23.56 19.94
CA VAL A 101 -9.85 -23.14 18.59
C VAL A 101 -8.59 -22.84 17.79
N HIS A 102 -8.42 -23.50 16.64
CA HIS A 102 -7.29 -23.25 15.72
C HIS A 102 -7.83 -22.84 14.33
N ALA A 103 -7.65 -21.57 13.99
CA ALA A 103 -8.12 -20.99 12.73
C ALA A 103 -6.98 -20.86 11.70
N TYR A 104 -7.33 -20.95 10.41
CA TYR A 104 -6.36 -20.92 9.30
C TYR A 104 -6.66 -19.82 8.27
N ASN A 105 -5.60 -19.19 7.76
CA ASN A 105 -5.60 -18.13 6.74
C ASN A 105 -6.41 -16.88 7.14
N PHE A 106 -6.34 -15.81 6.34
CA PHE A 106 -6.98 -14.52 6.63
C PHE A 106 -8.44 -14.62 7.10
N TYR A 107 -9.32 -15.20 6.28
CA TYR A 107 -10.76 -15.24 6.55
C TYR A 107 -11.13 -16.15 7.75
N GLY A 108 -10.44 -17.28 7.92
CA GLY A 108 -10.67 -18.16 9.07
C GLY A 108 -10.29 -17.48 10.38
N ASN A 109 -9.12 -16.82 10.42
CA ASN A 109 -8.66 -16.05 11.57
C ASN A 109 -9.64 -14.91 11.91
N VAL A 110 -10.04 -14.09 10.92
CA VAL A 110 -10.98 -12.97 11.11
C VAL A 110 -12.35 -13.45 11.58
N PHE A 111 -12.83 -14.60 11.10
CA PHE A 111 -14.11 -15.15 11.57
C PHE A 111 -14.02 -15.64 13.01
N ALA A 112 -13.06 -16.52 13.32
CA ALA A 112 -13.13 -17.36 14.52
C ALA A 112 -12.40 -16.78 15.74
N VAL A 113 -11.27 -16.09 15.55
CA VAL A 113 -10.41 -15.68 16.68
C VAL A 113 -11.13 -14.67 17.61
N PRO A 114 -11.82 -13.62 17.13
CA PRO A 114 -12.55 -12.72 18.02
C PRO A 114 -13.69 -13.39 18.81
N PRO A 115 -14.67 -14.12 18.21
CA PRO A 115 -15.73 -14.77 18.97
C PRO A 115 -15.22 -15.92 19.85
N ALA A 116 -14.18 -16.68 19.45
CA ALA A 116 -13.58 -17.68 20.33
C ALA A 116 -12.98 -17.06 21.60
N ARG A 117 -12.30 -15.90 21.46
CA ARG A 117 -11.71 -15.18 22.58
C ARG A 117 -12.76 -14.54 23.50
N LEU A 118 -13.91 -14.14 22.95
CA LEU A 118 -15.08 -13.63 23.69
C LEU A 118 -15.89 -14.75 24.37
N ALA A 119 -15.98 -15.94 23.77
CA ALA A 119 -16.66 -17.11 24.32
C ALA A 119 -15.95 -17.77 25.52
N GLY A 120 -14.79 -17.24 25.92
CA GLY A 120 -13.99 -17.79 27.02
C GLY A 120 -13.20 -19.05 26.67
N THR A 121 -12.97 -19.34 25.39
CA THR A 121 -12.18 -20.50 24.93
C THR A 121 -10.80 -20.49 25.60
N PRO A 122 -10.34 -21.58 26.24
CA PRO A 122 -9.07 -21.61 26.95
C PRO A 122 -7.84 -21.28 26.11
N VAL A 123 -7.79 -21.77 24.87
CA VAL A 123 -6.68 -21.50 23.94
C VAL A 123 -7.23 -21.14 22.56
N VAL A 124 -6.75 -20.04 22.00
CA VAL A 124 -7.09 -19.59 20.64
C VAL A 124 -5.81 -19.43 19.82
N ILE A 125 -5.71 -20.18 18.71
CA ILE A 125 -4.55 -20.17 17.81
C ILE A 125 -4.99 -19.63 16.44
N ALA A 126 -4.27 -18.63 15.94
CA ALA A 126 -4.37 -18.19 14.55
C ALA A 126 -3.27 -18.88 13.72
N SER A 127 -3.49 -19.16 12.44
CA SER A 127 -2.43 -19.64 11.56
C SER A 127 -2.36 -18.87 10.24
N ILE A 128 -1.14 -18.59 9.81
CA ILE A 128 -0.81 -17.83 8.60
C ILE A 128 0.18 -18.69 7.78
N ARG A 129 -0.15 -18.92 6.51
CA ARG A 129 0.56 -19.85 5.61
C ARG A 129 0.86 -19.22 4.24
N ASP A 130 0.91 -17.89 4.22
CA ASP A 130 1.10 -17.03 3.06
C ASP A 130 1.84 -15.75 3.46
N LEU A 131 2.56 -15.13 2.52
CA LEU A 131 3.28 -13.85 2.74
C LEU A 131 2.38 -12.63 2.45
N GLY A 132 1.06 -12.78 2.56
CA GLY A 132 0.07 -11.71 2.45
C GLY A 132 0.08 -10.92 1.15
N LEU A 133 0.66 -11.42 0.05
CA LEU A 133 0.76 -10.67 -1.21
C LEU A 133 -0.62 -10.26 -1.76
N TYR A 134 -1.62 -11.15 -1.66
CA TYR A 134 -3.00 -10.89 -2.06
C TYR A 134 -3.82 -10.09 -1.03
N LEU A 135 -3.21 -9.63 0.07
CA LEU A 135 -3.90 -8.88 1.12
C LEU A 135 -3.61 -7.39 1.03
N THR A 136 -4.67 -6.59 0.91
CA THR A 136 -4.58 -5.12 0.96
C THR A 136 -3.94 -4.64 2.28
N PRO A 137 -3.36 -3.42 2.32
CA PRO A 137 -2.84 -2.84 3.56
C PRO A 137 -3.87 -2.74 4.69
N MET A 138 -5.17 -2.71 4.38
CA MET A 138 -6.24 -2.79 5.38
C MET A 138 -6.41 -4.21 5.91
N GLN A 139 -6.42 -5.24 5.05
CA GLN A 139 -6.53 -6.64 5.47
C GLN A 139 -5.33 -7.06 6.33
N LYS A 140 -4.09 -6.71 5.96
CA LYS A 140 -2.89 -6.96 6.78
C LYS A 140 -3.03 -6.38 8.20
N ARG A 141 -3.45 -5.12 8.30
CA ARG A 141 -3.75 -4.46 9.59
C ARG A 141 -4.84 -5.18 10.38
N VAL A 142 -5.95 -5.58 9.75
CA VAL A 142 -7.05 -6.32 10.40
C VAL A 142 -6.55 -7.68 10.91
N GLN A 143 -5.84 -8.44 10.09
CA GLN A 143 -5.26 -9.73 10.47
C GLN A 143 -4.32 -9.59 11.68
N ARG A 144 -3.48 -8.55 11.68
CA ARG A 144 -2.55 -8.23 12.78
C ARG A 144 -3.29 -7.89 14.08
N TYR A 145 -4.36 -7.09 14.03
CA TYR A 145 -5.19 -6.81 15.22
C TYR A 145 -5.95 -8.04 15.71
N VAL A 146 -6.45 -8.89 14.80
CA VAL A 146 -7.12 -10.16 15.15
C VAL A 146 -6.13 -11.12 15.79
N CYS A 147 -4.92 -11.27 15.25
CA CYS A 147 -3.90 -12.17 15.79
C CYS A 147 -3.36 -11.70 17.15
N LYS A 148 -3.51 -10.43 17.53
CA LYS A 148 -3.24 -9.98 18.91
C LYS A 148 -4.21 -10.61 19.93
N LEU A 149 -5.41 -11.03 19.53
CA LEU A 149 -6.39 -11.72 20.38
C LEU A 149 -6.13 -13.23 20.54
N ALA A 150 -5.36 -13.84 19.65
CA ALA A 150 -4.90 -15.23 19.76
C ALA A 150 -3.77 -15.37 20.79
N ASP A 151 -3.65 -16.53 21.42
CA ASP A 151 -2.56 -16.86 22.34
C ASP A 151 -1.25 -17.13 21.58
N ARG A 152 -1.34 -17.75 20.39
CA ARG A 152 -0.21 -17.96 19.45
C ARG A 152 -0.63 -17.77 17.99
N VAL A 153 0.36 -17.52 17.14
CA VAL A 153 0.25 -17.43 15.67
C VAL A 153 1.15 -18.50 15.06
N LEU A 154 0.57 -19.54 14.47
CA LEU A 154 1.30 -20.66 13.87
C LEU A 154 1.61 -20.40 12.40
N VAL A 155 2.90 -20.49 12.04
CA VAL A 155 3.40 -20.39 10.66
C VAL A 155 4.16 -21.64 10.24
N ASN A 156 4.31 -21.84 8.93
CA ASN A 156 4.93 -23.03 8.33
C ASN A 156 6.39 -22.86 7.87
N ALA A 157 7.00 -21.69 8.08
CA ALA A 157 8.38 -21.38 7.73
C ALA A 157 8.91 -20.20 8.58
N ASP A 158 10.20 -20.16 8.85
CA ASP A 158 10.86 -19.03 9.52
C ASP A 158 10.83 -17.75 8.66
N ALA A 159 10.91 -17.86 7.33
CA ALA A 159 10.72 -16.73 6.41
C ALA A 159 9.34 -16.07 6.56
N VAL A 160 8.29 -16.83 6.93
CA VAL A 160 6.95 -16.29 7.21
C VAL A 160 6.91 -15.63 8.60
N LYS A 161 7.59 -16.20 9.60
CA LYS A 161 7.78 -15.56 10.92
C LYS A 161 8.47 -14.21 10.77
N ASP A 162 9.59 -14.18 10.07
CA ASP A 162 10.37 -12.97 9.79
C ASP A 162 9.56 -11.90 9.06
N TRP A 163 8.80 -12.30 8.06
CA TRP A 163 7.90 -11.39 7.34
C TRP A 163 6.81 -10.81 8.26
N LEU A 164 6.19 -11.63 9.12
CA LEU A 164 5.20 -11.16 10.09
C LEU A 164 5.82 -10.24 11.15
N VAL A 165 7.03 -10.52 11.63
CA VAL A 165 7.75 -9.63 12.57
C VAL A 165 8.00 -8.27 11.91
N ARG A 166 8.40 -8.23 10.63
CA ARG A 166 8.56 -6.99 9.84
C ARG A 166 7.21 -6.27 9.61
N ASP A 167 6.09 -6.98 9.46
CA ASP A 167 4.74 -6.40 9.45
C ASP A 167 4.23 -6.01 10.86
N GLY A 168 5.04 -6.16 11.92
CA GLY A 168 4.73 -5.72 13.28
C GLY A 168 3.86 -6.69 14.10
N TYR A 169 3.94 -7.98 13.82
CA TYR A 169 3.44 -9.04 14.72
C TYR A 169 4.45 -9.28 15.86
N ALA A 170 3.93 -9.66 17.03
CA ALA A 170 4.74 -9.85 18.22
C ALA A 170 5.53 -11.17 18.13
N PRO A 171 6.88 -11.17 18.15
CA PRO A 171 7.69 -12.36 17.90
C PRO A 171 7.39 -13.52 18.87
N GLU A 172 7.13 -13.20 20.14
CA GLU A 172 6.84 -14.16 21.20
C GLU A 172 5.49 -14.88 21.02
N LYS A 173 4.59 -14.34 20.19
CA LYS A 173 3.37 -15.04 19.79
C LYS A 173 3.56 -16.01 18.62
N ILE A 174 4.58 -15.82 17.79
CA ILE A 174 4.75 -16.64 16.59
C ILE A 174 5.39 -17.98 16.96
N VAL A 175 4.88 -19.07 16.36
CA VAL A 175 5.42 -20.42 16.50
C VAL A 175 5.57 -21.01 15.10
N VAL A 176 6.77 -21.47 14.76
CA VAL A 176 7.04 -22.16 13.49
C VAL A 176 6.80 -23.65 13.70
N ILE A 177 5.88 -24.23 12.92
CA ILE A 177 5.72 -25.68 12.77
C ILE A 177 5.64 -25.94 11.26
N PRO A 178 6.74 -26.44 10.64
CA PRO A 178 6.76 -26.72 9.21
C PRO A 178 5.66 -27.69 8.77
N ASN A 179 5.28 -27.57 7.49
CA ASN A 179 4.37 -28.51 6.84
C ASN A 179 4.99 -29.92 6.84
N GLY A 180 4.16 -30.96 7.00
CA GLY A 180 4.59 -32.35 7.05
C GLY A 180 4.13 -33.14 5.81
N VAL A 181 4.90 -34.14 5.41
CA VAL A 181 4.56 -35.05 4.31
C VAL A 181 4.52 -36.49 4.78
N ASP A 182 3.55 -37.25 4.27
CA ASP A 182 3.40 -38.68 4.51
C ASP A 182 4.29 -39.45 3.52
N VAL A 183 5.52 -39.77 3.95
CA VAL A 183 6.54 -40.43 3.11
C VAL A 183 6.13 -41.85 2.69
N SER A 184 5.21 -42.49 3.41
CA SER A 184 4.75 -43.85 3.05
C SER A 184 4.10 -43.87 1.66
N ARG A 185 3.37 -42.81 1.30
CA ARG A 185 2.76 -42.59 -0.02
C ARG A 185 3.78 -42.49 -1.17
N PHE A 186 5.04 -42.18 -0.86
CA PHE A 186 6.16 -42.02 -1.79
C PHE A 186 7.16 -43.18 -1.71
N SER A 187 6.76 -44.30 -1.10
CA SER A 187 7.56 -45.53 -0.98
C SER A 187 7.01 -46.70 -1.81
N ALA A 188 5.98 -46.45 -2.63
CA ALA A 188 5.43 -47.44 -3.55
C ALA A 188 6.42 -47.78 -4.69
N PRO A 189 6.32 -48.98 -5.31
CA PRO A 189 7.16 -49.35 -6.44
C PRO A 189 7.08 -48.36 -7.59
N ARG A 190 8.22 -48.17 -8.29
CA ARG A 190 8.24 -47.52 -9.60
C ARG A 190 7.59 -48.48 -10.61
N GLU A 191 6.34 -48.21 -10.94
CA GLU A 191 5.64 -48.72 -12.13
C GLU A 191 5.75 -47.63 -13.22
N PRO A 192 6.81 -47.61 -14.07
CA PRO A 192 7.08 -46.49 -14.95
C PRO A 192 6.22 -46.54 -16.22
N SER A 193 5.93 -47.78 -16.64
CA SER A 193 5.14 -48.18 -17.78
C SER A 193 3.80 -47.45 -17.83
N ARG A 194 2.95 -47.61 -16.80
CA ARG A 194 1.56 -47.15 -16.84
C ARG A 194 1.42 -45.65 -17.08
N LEU A 195 2.16 -44.82 -16.35
CA LEU A 195 2.09 -43.36 -16.50
C LEU A 195 2.72 -42.89 -17.82
N ARG A 196 3.81 -43.54 -18.26
CA ARG A 196 4.44 -43.20 -19.55
C ARG A 196 3.53 -43.56 -20.73
N CYS A 197 2.87 -44.73 -20.69
CA CYS A 197 1.85 -45.10 -21.67
C CYS A 197 0.63 -44.16 -21.65
N GLU A 198 0.14 -43.76 -20.47
CA GLU A 198 -0.99 -42.82 -20.34
C GLU A 198 -0.70 -41.42 -20.92
N LEU A 199 0.56 -40.97 -20.84
CA LEU A 199 1.02 -39.67 -21.33
C LEU A 199 1.71 -39.75 -22.71
N GLU A 200 1.60 -40.90 -23.41
CA GLU A 200 2.23 -41.17 -24.71
C GLU A 200 3.76 -40.90 -24.74
N LEU A 201 4.42 -41.06 -23.59
CA LEU A 201 5.85 -40.87 -23.40
C LEU A 201 6.63 -42.16 -23.75
N PRO A 202 7.70 -42.08 -24.56
CA PRO A 202 8.63 -43.20 -24.70
C PRO A 202 9.27 -43.58 -23.35
N PRO A 203 9.75 -44.83 -23.20
CA PRO A 203 10.26 -45.34 -21.91
C PRO A 203 11.38 -44.47 -21.32
N ASP A 204 12.30 -43.98 -22.14
CA ASP A 204 13.54 -43.34 -21.69
C ASP A 204 13.59 -41.81 -21.86
N VAL A 205 12.51 -41.14 -22.29
CA VAL A 205 12.55 -39.67 -22.42
C VAL A 205 12.72 -38.98 -21.05
N PRO A 206 13.58 -37.96 -20.93
CA PRO A 206 13.67 -37.16 -19.73
C PRO A 206 12.38 -36.38 -19.48
N LEU A 207 11.84 -36.51 -18.26
CA LEU A 207 10.60 -35.87 -17.85
C LEU A 207 10.91 -34.78 -16.82
N VAL A 208 10.71 -33.52 -17.21
CA VAL A 208 10.91 -32.34 -16.37
C VAL A 208 9.54 -31.83 -15.95
N ALA A 209 9.23 -31.73 -14.66
CA ALA A 209 7.86 -31.47 -14.20
C ALA A 209 7.77 -30.32 -13.19
N VAL A 210 6.68 -29.56 -13.27
CA VAL A 210 6.25 -28.59 -12.25
C VAL A 210 4.86 -28.99 -11.73
N VAL A 211 4.75 -29.15 -10.40
CA VAL A 211 3.51 -29.56 -9.73
C VAL A 211 3.00 -28.42 -8.88
N SER A 212 1.95 -27.72 -9.34
CA SER A 212 1.40 -26.56 -8.63
C SER A 212 0.00 -26.17 -9.10
N ARG A 213 -0.76 -25.43 -8.27
CA ARG A 213 -1.93 -24.69 -8.78
C ARG A 213 -1.46 -23.64 -9.78
N LEU A 214 -2.05 -23.61 -10.97
CA LEU A 214 -1.63 -22.72 -12.05
C LEU A 214 -1.99 -21.28 -11.66
N THR A 215 -0.99 -20.56 -11.13
CA THR A 215 -1.08 -19.16 -10.70
C THR A 215 0.24 -18.46 -11.01
N ARG A 216 0.20 -17.18 -11.39
CA ARG A 216 1.38 -16.41 -11.86
C ARG A 216 2.53 -16.34 -10.84
N LEU A 217 2.24 -16.40 -9.53
CA LEU A 217 3.28 -16.49 -8.49
C LEU A 217 4.09 -17.81 -8.49
N LYS A 218 3.68 -18.83 -9.26
CA LYS A 218 4.41 -20.10 -9.43
C LYS A 218 5.46 -20.08 -10.55
N GLY A 219 5.55 -18.98 -11.32
CA GLY A 219 6.59 -18.78 -12.34
C GLY A 219 6.51 -19.80 -13.46
N LEU A 220 5.29 -20.08 -13.94
CA LEU A 220 5.07 -21.08 -14.99
C LEU A 220 5.45 -20.53 -16.37
N GLU A 221 5.43 -19.21 -16.52
CA GLU A 221 6.03 -18.49 -17.64
C GLU A 221 7.53 -18.78 -17.71
N GLN A 222 8.25 -18.58 -16.59
CA GLN A 222 9.69 -18.86 -16.50
C GLN A 222 10.02 -20.35 -16.63
N PHE A 223 9.11 -21.25 -16.22
CA PHE A 223 9.23 -22.68 -16.50
C PHE A 223 9.21 -22.97 -18.01
N LEU A 224 8.28 -22.37 -18.76
CA LEU A 224 8.16 -22.58 -20.20
C LEU A 224 9.32 -21.92 -20.96
N GLU A 225 9.76 -20.74 -20.55
CA GLU A 225 10.92 -20.05 -21.10
C GLU A 225 12.21 -20.86 -20.86
N ALA A 226 12.39 -21.43 -19.65
CA ALA A 226 13.50 -22.34 -19.37
C ALA A 226 13.37 -23.68 -20.12
N ALA A 227 12.15 -24.20 -20.31
CA ALA A 227 11.88 -25.40 -21.09
C ALA A 227 12.25 -25.23 -22.58
N ALA A 228 12.08 -24.03 -23.15
CA ALA A 228 12.53 -23.71 -24.49
C ALA A 228 14.06 -23.81 -24.61
N LEU A 229 14.81 -23.22 -23.67
CA LEU A 229 16.27 -23.30 -23.64
C LEU A 229 16.77 -24.73 -23.41
N VAL A 230 16.19 -25.47 -22.45
CA VAL A 230 16.52 -26.87 -22.20
C VAL A 230 16.18 -27.73 -23.43
N GLY A 231 15.06 -27.47 -24.10
CA GLY A 231 14.62 -28.19 -25.29
C GLY A 231 15.51 -28.00 -26.54
N GLN A 232 16.32 -26.94 -26.60
CA GLN A 232 17.35 -26.78 -27.64
C GLN A 232 18.50 -27.79 -27.44
N ARG A 233 18.90 -28.03 -26.18
CA ARG A 233 20.00 -28.93 -25.83
C ARG A 233 19.58 -30.39 -25.61
N PHE A 234 18.33 -30.61 -25.21
CA PHE A 234 17.72 -31.94 -25.01
C PHE A 234 16.42 -32.06 -25.82
N PRO A 235 16.48 -32.26 -27.16
CA PRO A 235 15.28 -32.28 -28.00
C PRO A 235 14.23 -33.33 -27.63
N GLN A 236 14.66 -34.41 -26.98
CA GLN A 236 13.79 -35.50 -26.52
C GLN A 236 13.16 -35.27 -25.15
N ALA A 237 13.52 -34.20 -24.41
CA ALA A 237 12.88 -33.90 -23.14
C ALA A 237 11.38 -33.61 -23.31
N ARG A 238 10.60 -33.89 -22.27
CA ARG A 238 9.18 -33.53 -22.16
C ARG A 238 8.92 -32.77 -20.87
N PHE A 239 8.05 -31.77 -20.95
CA PHE A 239 7.82 -30.80 -19.88
C PHE A 239 6.38 -30.93 -19.38
N LEU A 240 6.21 -31.29 -18.11
CA LEU A 240 4.93 -31.64 -17.52
C LEU A 240 4.42 -30.54 -16.60
N VAL A 241 3.27 -29.95 -16.92
CA VAL A 241 2.61 -28.90 -16.13
C VAL A 241 1.41 -29.51 -15.43
N VAL A 242 1.53 -29.75 -14.12
CA VAL A 242 0.57 -30.53 -13.31
C VAL A 242 -0.21 -29.64 -12.37
N GLY A 243 -1.52 -29.53 -12.62
CA GLY A 243 -2.48 -28.75 -11.82
C GLY A 243 -3.48 -27.98 -12.68
N GLU A 244 -4.32 -27.18 -12.00
CA GLU A 244 -5.39 -26.38 -12.62
C GLU A 244 -5.32 -24.90 -12.19
N THR A 245 -5.94 -24.03 -13.01
CA THR A 245 -6.16 -22.62 -12.68
C THR A 245 -7.18 -22.47 -11.56
N PRO A 246 -7.05 -21.47 -10.68
CA PRO A 246 -8.09 -21.16 -9.71
C PRO A 246 -9.29 -20.50 -10.42
N PRO A 247 -10.52 -20.61 -9.87
CA PRO A 247 -11.72 -20.00 -10.47
C PRO A 247 -11.72 -18.47 -10.63
N HIS A 248 -10.66 -17.78 -10.22
CA HIS A 248 -10.48 -16.32 -10.35
C HIS A 248 -9.42 -15.90 -11.39
N ASP A 249 -8.69 -16.84 -11.98
CA ASP A 249 -7.76 -16.60 -13.12
C ASP A 249 -7.91 -17.75 -14.15
N PRO A 250 -9.13 -18.01 -14.67
CA PRO A 250 -9.42 -19.22 -15.41
C PRO A 250 -8.68 -19.31 -16.75
N THR A 251 -8.47 -18.16 -17.41
CA THR A 251 -7.81 -18.05 -18.73
C THR A 251 -6.30 -18.32 -18.70
N TYR A 252 -5.68 -18.33 -17.52
CA TYR A 252 -4.22 -18.44 -17.40
C TYR A 252 -3.64 -19.78 -17.92
N LEU A 253 -4.45 -20.85 -17.98
CA LEU A 253 -4.04 -22.09 -18.67
C LEU A 253 -3.86 -21.85 -20.18
N ASP A 254 -4.70 -21.03 -20.79
CA ASP A 254 -4.64 -20.73 -22.22
C ASP A 254 -3.58 -19.66 -22.52
N ASP A 255 -3.31 -18.71 -21.58
CA ASP A 255 -2.11 -17.85 -21.62
C ASP A 255 -0.83 -18.70 -21.71
N LEU A 256 -0.72 -19.74 -20.87
CA LEU A 256 0.45 -20.64 -20.81
C LEU A 256 0.56 -21.53 -22.06
N LYS A 257 -0.55 -22.06 -22.59
CA LYS A 257 -0.53 -22.77 -23.88
C LYS A 257 -0.11 -21.85 -25.03
N ALA A 258 -0.62 -20.62 -25.06
CA ALA A 258 -0.24 -19.63 -26.07
C ALA A 258 1.25 -19.23 -25.94
N LEU A 259 1.79 -19.17 -24.72
CA LEU A 259 3.23 -18.97 -24.49
C LEU A 259 4.06 -20.17 -24.99
N ALA A 260 3.67 -21.41 -24.68
CA ALA A 260 4.33 -22.62 -25.19
C ALA A 260 4.31 -22.69 -26.74
N GLY A 261 3.21 -22.21 -27.36
CA GLY A 261 3.10 -22.02 -28.80
C GLY A 261 4.08 -20.97 -29.34
N ARG A 262 4.12 -19.76 -28.76
CA ARG A 262 5.07 -18.70 -29.14
C ARG A 262 6.55 -19.12 -28.99
N LEU A 263 6.84 -19.95 -27.98
CA LEU A 263 8.17 -20.51 -27.72
C LEU A 263 8.49 -21.75 -28.59
N CYS A 264 7.59 -22.16 -29.50
CA CYS A 264 7.75 -23.31 -30.38
C CYS A 264 8.02 -24.65 -29.64
N ILE A 265 7.44 -24.81 -28.44
CA ILE A 265 7.56 -26.02 -27.61
C ILE A 265 6.22 -26.70 -27.30
N GLY A 266 5.11 -26.29 -27.92
CA GLY A 266 3.77 -26.85 -27.69
C GLY A 266 3.74 -28.38 -27.63
N ASP A 267 4.29 -29.04 -28.65
CA ASP A 267 4.33 -30.51 -28.81
C ASP A 267 5.23 -31.23 -27.77
N ARG A 268 5.92 -30.46 -26.91
CA ARG A 268 6.79 -30.96 -25.83
C ARG A 268 6.27 -30.63 -24.44
N VAL A 269 5.20 -29.84 -24.33
CA VAL A 269 4.61 -29.38 -23.06
C VAL A 269 3.25 -30.04 -22.85
N ILE A 270 3.17 -30.91 -21.85
CA ILE A 270 1.96 -31.67 -21.51
C ILE A 270 1.31 -31.01 -20.29
N PHE A 271 0.11 -30.45 -20.49
CA PHE A 271 -0.72 -29.87 -19.43
C PHE A 271 -1.72 -30.92 -18.93
N THR A 272 -1.53 -31.48 -17.72
CA THR A 272 -2.30 -32.65 -17.27
C THR A 272 -3.64 -32.34 -16.60
N GLY A 273 -3.92 -31.07 -16.31
CA GLY A 273 -4.97 -30.72 -15.34
C GLY A 273 -4.65 -31.23 -13.93
N LEU A 274 -5.67 -31.31 -13.05
CA LEU A 274 -5.53 -31.79 -11.69
C LEU A 274 -5.34 -33.31 -11.63
N ARG A 275 -4.19 -33.76 -11.10
CA ARG A 275 -3.88 -35.17 -10.85
C ARG A 275 -3.91 -35.52 -9.36
N SER A 276 -4.29 -36.77 -9.04
CA SER A 276 -4.35 -37.32 -7.68
C SER A 276 -3.22 -38.32 -7.36
N ASP A 277 -2.59 -38.87 -8.40
CA ASP A 277 -1.49 -39.84 -8.41
C ASP A 277 -0.10 -39.19 -8.37
N VAL A 278 -0.01 -37.97 -7.83
CA VAL A 278 1.25 -37.18 -7.69
C VAL A 278 2.46 -38.00 -7.18
N PRO A 279 2.34 -38.97 -6.25
CA PRO A 279 3.48 -39.82 -5.87
C PRO A 279 4.03 -40.69 -7.01
N ALA A 280 3.16 -41.30 -7.84
CA ALA A 280 3.57 -42.11 -8.99
C ALA A 280 4.17 -41.24 -10.10
N LEU A 281 3.66 -40.01 -10.24
CA LEU A 281 4.20 -38.99 -11.13
C LEU A 281 5.62 -38.57 -10.72
N LEU A 282 5.81 -38.15 -9.47
CA LEU A 282 7.12 -37.71 -8.98
C LEU A 282 8.16 -38.85 -8.96
N ALA A 283 7.74 -40.11 -8.79
CA ALA A 283 8.61 -41.28 -8.91
C ALA A 283 9.13 -41.53 -10.36
N ASN A 284 8.53 -40.90 -11.37
CA ASN A 284 8.87 -41.01 -12.80
C ASN A 284 9.60 -39.77 -13.36
N VAL A 285 9.69 -38.69 -12.57
CA VAL A 285 10.24 -37.40 -12.99
C VAL A 285 11.77 -37.40 -12.90
N THR A 286 12.43 -36.97 -13.97
CA THR A 286 13.88 -36.81 -14.06
C THR A 286 14.35 -35.55 -13.34
N VAL A 287 13.60 -34.45 -13.45
CA VAL A 287 13.85 -33.19 -12.70
C VAL A 287 12.53 -32.55 -12.28
N SER A 288 12.31 -32.42 -10.97
CA SER A 288 11.17 -31.68 -10.40
C SER A 288 11.56 -30.21 -10.23
N VAL A 289 10.76 -29.30 -10.77
CA VAL A 289 11.08 -27.87 -10.87
C VAL A 289 10.07 -27.04 -10.08
N MET A 290 10.57 -26.18 -9.20
CA MET A 290 9.77 -25.27 -8.37
C MET A 290 10.15 -23.81 -8.67
N PRO A 291 9.66 -23.21 -9.77
CA PRO A 291 10.13 -21.93 -10.30
C PRO A 291 9.43 -20.71 -9.68
N SER A 292 8.94 -20.86 -8.44
CA SER A 292 8.02 -19.89 -7.83
C SER A 292 8.65 -18.52 -7.60
N LEU A 293 7.92 -17.45 -7.94
CA LEU A 293 8.30 -16.06 -7.67
C LEU A 293 8.08 -15.71 -6.19
N ASN A 294 7.14 -16.39 -5.52
CA ASN A 294 6.92 -16.27 -4.09
C ASN A 294 6.34 -17.57 -3.49
N GLU A 295 6.73 -17.91 -2.27
CA GLU A 295 6.23 -19.07 -1.54
C GLU A 295 6.25 -18.80 -0.02
N ALA A 296 5.38 -19.49 0.74
CA ALA A 296 5.56 -19.67 2.17
C ALA A 296 6.46 -20.89 2.43
N LEU A 297 5.88 -22.10 2.38
CA LEU A 297 6.58 -23.37 2.23
C LEU A 297 5.76 -24.27 1.30
N SER A 298 6.36 -24.73 0.20
CA SER A 298 5.69 -25.53 -0.83
C SER A 298 5.48 -26.97 -0.36
N ASN A 299 4.23 -27.47 -0.44
CA ASN A 299 3.96 -28.89 -0.28
C ASN A 299 4.61 -29.71 -1.41
N ALA A 300 4.54 -29.23 -2.65
CA ALA A 300 5.08 -29.94 -3.81
C ALA A 300 6.61 -30.11 -3.76
N LEU A 301 7.31 -29.19 -3.08
CA LEU A 301 8.73 -29.36 -2.73
C LEU A 301 8.91 -30.55 -1.78
N LEU A 302 8.19 -30.58 -0.65
CA LEU A 302 8.26 -31.68 0.33
C LEU A 302 7.88 -33.03 -0.29
N GLU A 303 6.89 -33.05 -1.18
CA GLU A 303 6.44 -34.25 -1.92
C GLU A 303 7.48 -34.70 -2.96
N SER A 304 8.14 -33.77 -3.66
CA SER A 304 9.25 -34.09 -4.57
C SER A 304 10.46 -34.65 -3.82
N MET A 305 10.78 -34.07 -2.67
CA MET A 305 11.85 -34.55 -1.80
C MET A 305 11.51 -35.93 -1.21
N ALA A 306 10.25 -36.17 -0.79
CA ALA A 306 9.78 -37.47 -0.32
C ALA A 306 9.87 -38.58 -1.39
N ALA A 307 9.57 -38.24 -2.65
CA ALA A 307 9.77 -39.15 -3.80
C ALA A 307 11.25 -39.43 -4.10
N GLY A 308 12.18 -38.66 -3.52
CA GLY A 308 13.59 -38.70 -3.87
C GLY A 308 13.88 -38.18 -5.28
N ALA A 309 13.01 -37.32 -5.81
CA ALA A 309 13.19 -36.71 -7.13
C ALA A 309 14.35 -35.69 -7.11
N PRO A 310 15.15 -35.57 -8.18
CA PRO A 310 16.13 -34.49 -8.33
C PRO A 310 15.39 -33.14 -8.47
N ILE A 311 15.83 -32.10 -7.75
CA ILE A 311 15.09 -30.83 -7.65
C ILE A 311 15.92 -29.62 -8.08
N VAL A 312 15.28 -28.75 -8.86
CA VAL A 312 15.69 -27.35 -9.07
C VAL A 312 14.59 -26.44 -8.51
N ALA A 313 14.92 -25.50 -7.63
CA ALA A 313 13.95 -24.60 -7.01
C ALA A 313 14.47 -23.16 -6.94
N THR A 314 13.55 -22.19 -6.93
CA THR A 314 13.90 -20.79 -6.69
C THR A 314 14.14 -20.51 -5.21
N ARG A 315 15.10 -19.62 -4.92
CA ARG A 315 15.52 -19.23 -3.56
C ARG A 315 14.53 -18.25 -2.91
N VAL A 316 13.26 -18.66 -2.78
CA VAL A 316 12.15 -17.85 -2.24
C VAL A 316 11.49 -18.48 -1.02
N GLY A 317 10.99 -17.65 -0.11
CA GLY A 317 10.26 -18.09 1.09
C GLY A 317 11.08 -19.05 1.94
N GLY A 318 10.42 -20.07 2.48
CA GLY A 318 11.05 -21.17 3.22
C GLY A 318 11.65 -22.28 2.34
N THR A 319 11.75 -22.12 1.02
CA THR A 319 12.44 -23.10 0.15
C THR A 319 13.89 -23.35 0.62
N PRO A 320 14.69 -22.32 0.98
CA PRO A 320 16.06 -22.51 1.48
C PRO A 320 16.15 -23.03 2.92
N GLU A 321 15.03 -23.10 3.66
CA GLU A 321 14.99 -23.71 5.00
C GLU A 321 14.98 -25.25 4.92
N VAL A 322 14.54 -25.81 3.79
CA VAL A 322 14.35 -27.26 3.58
C VAL A 322 15.32 -27.81 2.54
N LEU A 323 15.55 -27.06 1.44
CA LEU A 323 16.45 -27.48 0.37
C LEU A 323 17.83 -26.84 0.54
N THR A 324 18.88 -27.66 0.71
CA THR A 324 20.27 -27.19 0.76
C THR A 324 20.91 -27.27 -0.62
N ASP A 325 21.30 -26.11 -1.14
CA ASP A 325 21.91 -25.93 -2.45
C ASP A 325 23.17 -26.80 -2.64
N GLY A 326 23.27 -27.47 -3.79
CA GLY A 326 24.34 -28.40 -4.12
C GLY A 326 24.40 -29.68 -3.28
N LYS A 327 23.50 -29.88 -2.30
CA LYS A 327 23.50 -31.05 -1.40
C LYS A 327 22.21 -31.87 -1.43
N THR A 328 21.04 -31.22 -1.54
CA THR A 328 19.73 -31.89 -1.63
C THR A 328 18.92 -31.42 -2.86
N GLY A 329 19.52 -30.60 -3.73
CA GLY A 329 18.89 -29.96 -4.88
C GLY A 329 19.71 -28.74 -5.32
N LEU A 330 19.23 -28.01 -6.31
CA LEU A 330 19.86 -26.77 -6.80
C LEU A 330 18.95 -25.55 -6.54
N LEU A 331 19.52 -24.45 -6.02
CA LEU A 331 18.77 -23.22 -5.69
C LEU A 331 19.16 -22.02 -6.57
N VAL A 332 18.27 -21.65 -7.49
CA VAL A 332 18.46 -20.51 -8.42
C VAL A 332 17.78 -19.22 -7.91
N PRO A 333 18.16 -18.02 -8.41
CA PRO A 333 17.40 -16.80 -8.14
C PRO A 333 15.96 -16.89 -8.69
N ALA A 334 15.04 -16.09 -8.13
CA ALA A 334 13.70 -15.95 -8.69
C ALA A 334 13.73 -15.14 -10.00
N ALA A 335 12.84 -15.47 -10.94
CA ALA A 335 12.75 -14.89 -12.29
C ALA A 335 13.99 -15.08 -13.20
N ASP A 336 15.04 -15.77 -12.74
CA ASP A 336 16.26 -16.04 -13.51
C ASP A 336 16.11 -17.31 -14.38
N VAL A 337 15.57 -17.12 -15.58
CA VAL A 337 15.38 -18.17 -16.59
C VAL A 337 16.71 -18.81 -17.04
N PRO A 338 17.80 -18.07 -17.33
CA PRO A 338 19.10 -18.68 -17.65
C PRO A 338 19.63 -19.61 -16.55
N SER A 339 19.61 -19.21 -15.27
CA SER A 339 20.05 -20.06 -14.16
C SER A 339 19.14 -21.27 -13.97
N LEU A 340 17.82 -21.09 -14.13
CA LEU A 340 16.83 -22.17 -14.07
C LEU A 340 17.09 -23.23 -15.15
N ALA A 341 17.21 -22.81 -16.42
CA ALA A 341 17.51 -23.69 -17.55
C ALA A 341 18.86 -24.41 -17.39
N THR A 342 19.91 -23.68 -16.98
CA THR A 342 21.25 -24.23 -16.74
C THR A 342 21.23 -25.28 -15.62
N SER A 343 20.46 -25.06 -14.56
CA SER A 343 20.35 -25.99 -13.44
C SER A 343 19.55 -27.24 -13.80
N ILE A 344 18.49 -27.12 -14.60
CA ILE A 344 17.77 -28.27 -15.16
C ILE A 344 18.70 -29.08 -16.06
N ALA A 345 19.36 -28.43 -17.02
CA ALA A 345 20.32 -29.06 -17.93
C ALA A 345 21.42 -29.82 -17.18
N ARG A 346 21.99 -29.25 -16.12
CA ARG A 346 23.01 -29.91 -15.27
C ARG A 346 22.53 -31.21 -14.62
N LEU A 347 21.25 -31.32 -14.24
CA LEU A 347 20.70 -32.56 -13.68
C LEU A 347 20.35 -33.59 -14.76
N LEU A 348 20.07 -33.14 -15.99
CA LEU A 348 19.92 -34.02 -17.16
C LEU A 348 21.28 -34.57 -17.64
N ASP A 349 22.34 -33.74 -17.61
CA ASP A 349 23.72 -34.14 -17.94
C ASP A 349 24.31 -35.15 -16.95
N ALA A 350 23.97 -35.04 -15.67
CA ALA A 350 24.62 -35.79 -14.59
C ALA A 350 23.63 -36.65 -13.78
N PRO A 351 23.11 -37.77 -14.33
CA PRO A 351 22.20 -38.67 -13.63
C PRO A 351 22.69 -39.16 -12.26
N ILE A 352 24.02 -39.35 -12.11
CA ILE A 352 24.64 -39.74 -10.83
C ILE A 352 24.45 -38.64 -9.78
N LEU A 353 24.73 -37.38 -10.12
CA LEU A 353 24.52 -36.22 -9.25
C LEU A 353 23.04 -36.04 -8.94
N ALA A 354 22.17 -36.13 -9.95
CA ALA A 354 20.73 -36.03 -9.80
C ALA A 354 20.21 -37.07 -8.78
N ALA A 355 20.61 -38.34 -8.92
CA ALA A 355 20.24 -39.42 -8.00
C ALA A 355 20.87 -39.28 -6.60
N GLN A 356 22.07 -38.69 -6.46
CA GLN A 356 22.66 -38.36 -5.16
C GLN A 356 21.85 -37.28 -4.43
N LEU A 357 21.56 -36.16 -5.11
CA LEU A 357 20.79 -35.04 -4.55
C LEU A 357 19.37 -35.49 -4.15
N GLY A 358 18.71 -36.29 -4.99
CA GLY A 358 17.39 -36.86 -4.71
C GLY A 358 17.35 -37.77 -3.47
N ARG A 359 18.35 -38.64 -3.29
CA ARG A 359 18.46 -39.47 -2.07
C ARG A 359 18.70 -38.62 -0.82
N ALA A 360 19.59 -37.63 -0.89
CA ALA A 360 19.85 -36.71 0.22
C ALA A 360 18.62 -35.88 0.59
N ALA A 361 17.83 -35.44 -0.40
CA ALA A 361 16.56 -34.76 -0.20
C ALA A 361 15.54 -35.63 0.56
N ARG A 362 15.42 -36.90 0.18
CA ARG A 362 14.51 -37.86 0.83
C ARG A 362 14.87 -38.08 2.30
N GLN A 363 16.15 -38.27 2.61
CA GLN A 363 16.61 -38.43 4.00
C GLN A 363 16.23 -37.22 4.88
N VAL A 364 16.44 -35.99 4.39
CA VAL A 364 16.07 -34.76 5.13
C VAL A 364 14.57 -34.70 5.44
N ILE A 365 13.72 -35.16 4.51
CA ILE A 365 12.27 -35.25 4.74
C ILE A 365 11.92 -36.31 5.79
N GLU A 366 12.47 -37.51 5.67
CA GLU A 366 12.20 -38.63 6.58
C GLU A 366 12.60 -38.27 8.03
N GLU A 367 13.75 -37.62 8.22
CA GLU A 367 14.23 -37.12 9.51
C GLU A 367 13.37 -35.96 10.08
N ARG A 368 13.04 -34.95 9.27
CA ARG A 368 12.66 -33.61 9.77
C ARG A 368 11.25 -33.14 9.41
N TYR A 369 10.69 -33.59 8.29
CA TYR A 369 9.42 -33.09 7.72
C TYR A 369 8.36 -34.19 7.57
N SER A 370 8.49 -35.31 8.27
CA SER A 370 7.47 -36.37 8.27
C SER A 370 6.16 -35.91 8.95
N ILE A 371 5.02 -36.36 8.43
CA ILE A 371 3.68 -35.97 8.93
C ILE A 371 3.50 -36.32 10.43
N THR A 372 4.07 -37.45 10.87
CA THR A 372 4.09 -37.89 12.27
C THR A 372 4.80 -36.89 13.18
N ARG A 373 5.93 -36.33 12.73
CA ARG A 373 6.70 -35.32 13.47
C ARG A 373 5.95 -33.99 13.55
N MET A 374 5.31 -33.55 12.47
CA MET A 374 4.44 -32.38 12.48
C MET A 374 3.26 -32.57 13.45
N ALA A 375 2.59 -33.74 13.42
CA ALA A 375 1.46 -34.05 14.28
C ALA A 375 1.85 -34.05 15.77
N ALA A 376 2.92 -34.76 16.15
CA ALA A 376 3.43 -34.80 17.52
C ALA A 376 3.84 -33.41 18.04
N THR A 377 4.52 -32.62 17.21
CA THR A 377 4.91 -31.23 17.56
C THR A 377 3.68 -30.34 17.78
N THR A 378 2.65 -30.49 16.94
CA THR A 378 1.40 -29.74 17.05
C THR A 378 0.58 -30.14 18.27
N GLU A 379 0.47 -31.43 18.59
CA GLU A 379 -0.18 -31.89 19.82
C GLU A 379 0.55 -31.41 21.08
N ASN A 380 1.89 -31.37 21.06
CA ASN A 380 2.68 -30.87 22.19
C ASN A 380 2.45 -29.36 22.42
N LEU A 381 2.35 -28.56 21.35
CA LEU A 381 1.95 -27.16 21.44
C LEU A 381 0.55 -27.01 22.08
N TYR A 382 -0.41 -27.83 21.67
CA TYR A 382 -1.77 -27.83 22.25
C TYR A 382 -1.76 -28.15 23.75
N ARG A 383 -1.02 -29.18 24.17
CA ARG A 383 -0.89 -29.59 25.58
C ARG A 383 -0.20 -28.51 26.43
N ASP A 384 0.90 -27.94 25.94
CA ASP A 384 1.63 -26.85 26.60
C ASP A 384 0.74 -25.62 26.82
N LEU A 385 0.02 -25.15 25.80
CA LEU A 385 -0.86 -23.99 25.91
C LEU A 385 -2.00 -24.21 26.92
N LEU A 386 -2.62 -25.41 26.96
CA LEU A 386 -3.63 -25.73 27.98
C LEU A 386 -3.03 -25.79 29.40
N THR A 387 -1.82 -26.32 29.55
CA THR A 387 -1.12 -26.39 30.85
C THR A 387 -0.76 -24.99 31.36
N ARG A 388 -0.30 -24.10 30.47
CA ARG A 388 -0.08 -22.68 30.77
C ARG A 388 -1.38 -21.95 31.13
N HIS A 389 -2.49 -22.28 30.47
CA HIS A 389 -3.80 -21.72 30.82
C HIS A 389 -4.23 -22.14 32.23
N ALA A 390 -4.21 -23.44 32.55
CA ALA A 390 -4.62 -23.95 33.87
C ALA A 390 -3.86 -23.26 35.01
N ARG A 391 -2.52 -23.25 34.94
CA ARG A 391 -1.63 -22.57 35.92
C ARG A 391 -1.90 -21.07 36.06
N LYS A 392 -2.36 -20.40 34.98
CA LYS A 392 -2.71 -18.97 34.99
C LYS A 392 -4.07 -18.71 35.64
N THR A 393 -5.01 -19.65 35.54
CA THR A 393 -6.32 -19.62 36.19
C THR A 393 -6.21 -19.95 37.68
N GLU A 394 -5.45 -20.98 38.06
CA GLU A 394 -5.11 -21.32 39.45
C GLU A 394 -4.50 -20.11 40.20
N ARG A 395 -3.44 -19.51 39.64
CA ARG A 395 -2.78 -18.32 40.21
C ARG A 395 -3.70 -17.09 40.33
N ARG A 396 -4.77 -17.02 39.52
CA ARG A 396 -5.80 -15.97 39.64
C ARG A 396 -6.83 -16.28 40.73
N GLY A 397 -7.24 -17.54 40.88
CA GLY A 397 -8.08 -17.99 41.99
C GLY A 397 -7.43 -17.67 43.34
N ILE A 398 -6.19 -18.12 43.55
CA ILE A 398 -5.44 -17.90 44.80
C ILE A 398 -5.27 -16.40 45.13
N ARG A 399 -5.08 -15.53 44.13
CA ARG A 399 -5.05 -14.07 44.35
C ARG A 399 -6.42 -13.49 44.72
N HIS A 400 -7.51 -13.97 44.12
CA HIS A 400 -8.86 -13.53 44.48
C HIS A 400 -9.25 -14.01 45.89
N GLU A 401 -8.87 -15.22 46.29
CA GLU A 401 -9.14 -15.74 47.64
C GLU A 401 -8.35 -14.99 48.72
N ARG A 402 -7.08 -14.62 48.47
CA ARG A 402 -6.35 -13.71 49.37
C ARG A 402 -7.02 -12.35 49.47
N ALA A 403 -7.30 -11.69 48.34
CA ALA A 403 -7.94 -10.37 48.34
C ALA A 403 -9.34 -10.37 49.02
N ALA A 404 -10.10 -11.47 48.89
CA ALA A 404 -11.39 -11.65 49.54
C ALA A 404 -11.27 -11.86 51.07
N ARG A 405 -10.21 -12.55 51.54
CA ARG A 405 -9.91 -12.67 52.97
C ARG A 405 -9.40 -11.37 53.56
N GLU A 406 -8.54 -10.66 52.84
CA GLU A 406 -8.01 -9.33 53.21
C GLU A 406 -9.14 -8.29 53.33
N THR A 407 -10.15 -8.31 52.45
CA THR A 407 -11.31 -7.39 52.53
C THR A 407 -12.37 -7.75 53.57
N HIS A 408 -12.30 -8.91 54.22
CA HIS A 408 -13.19 -9.25 55.35
C HIS A 408 -12.56 -9.02 56.73
N GLY A 409 -11.26 -8.70 56.80
CA GLY A 409 -10.50 -8.66 58.06
C GLY A 409 -10.28 -7.28 58.69
N GLN A 410 -10.70 -6.17 58.07
CA GLN A 410 -10.34 -4.81 58.49
C GLN A 410 -11.54 -3.89 58.72
N TRP A 411 -12.32 -4.16 59.76
CA TRP A 411 -13.29 -3.22 60.33
C TRP A 411 -13.47 -3.40 61.86
N LEU A 412 -12.37 -3.56 62.61
CA LEU A 412 -12.32 -3.45 64.08
C LEU A 412 -10.86 -3.40 64.59
N GLY A 413 -10.60 -2.63 65.65
CA GLY A 413 -9.38 -2.71 66.46
C GLY A 413 -8.17 -1.88 66.01
N THR A 414 -7.88 -0.81 66.74
CA THR A 414 -6.63 -0.02 66.59
C THR A 414 -5.71 -0.23 67.80
N LEU A 415 -4.39 -0.14 67.56
CA LEU A 415 -3.28 0.09 68.51
C LEU A 415 -2.66 -1.08 69.33
N THR A 416 -1.34 -0.89 69.50
CA THR A 416 -0.42 -1.34 70.57
C THR A 416 0.22 -2.75 70.57
N SER A 417 1.55 -2.75 70.40
CA SER A 417 2.57 -3.68 70.95
C SER A 417 2.71 -5.09 70.33
N LEU A 418 3.90 -5.74 70.26
CA LEU A 418 5.31 -5.31 70.45
C LEU A 418 6.29 -6.40 69.87
N VAL A 419 7.59 -6.05 69.72
CA VAL A 419 8.80 -6.93 69.68
C VAL A 419 9.10 -7.83 68.44
N ASP A 420 10.05 -7.33 67.64
CA ASP A 420 11.31 -7.92 67.14
C ASP A 420 11.50 -9.08 66.11
N ARG A 421 12.58 -8.85 65.32
CA ARG A 421 13.47 -9.75 64.54
C ARG A 421 13.01 -10.23 63.14
N PRO A 422 13.94 -10.28 62.16
CA PRO A 422 14.87 -9.20 61.81
C PRO A 422 14.90 -8.92 60.30
N ALA A 423 15.15 -7.67 59.90
CA ALA A 423 15.43 -7.33 58.50
C ALA A 423 16.91 -7.60 58.15
N LEU A 424 17.16 -8.25 57.02
CA LEU A 424 18.51 -8.31 56.42
C LEU A 424 18.86 -6.95 55.78
N PRO A 425 20.08 -6.44 55.93
CA PRO A 425 20.46 -5.13 55.39
C PRO A 425 20.64 -5.20 53.87
N ILE A 426 19.86 -4.39 53.15
CA ILE A 426 20.20 -3.96 51.78
C ILE A 426 20.81 -2.57 51.94
N ALA A 427 22.06 -2.40 51.51
CA ALA A 427 22.76 -1.12 51.63
C ALA A 427 22.14 -0.05 50.71
N GLU A 428 22.12 1.20 51.18
CA GLU A 428 21.65 2.33 50.37
C GLU A 428 22.65 2.65 49.24
N PRO A 429 22.21 2.78 47.97
CA PRO A 429 23.08 3.19 46.88
C PRO A 429 23.41 4.69 47.00
N SER A 430 24.69 5.03 47.07
CA SER A 430 25.20 6.36 47.44
C SER A 430 25.23 7.36 46.26
N CYS A 431 24.21 7.32 45.40
CA CYS A 431 24.13 8.08 44.15
C CYS A 431 22.87 8.95 44.10
N SER A 432 23.05 10.25 43.86
CA SER A 432 21.94 11.18 43.61
C SER A 432 21.73 11.39 42.11
N VAL A 433 20.49 11.67 41.69
CA VAL A 433 20.16 12.01 40.31
C VAL A 433 19.57 13.41 40.26
N HIS A 434 20.16 14.26 39.41
CA HIS A 434 19.69 15.62 39.15
C HIS A 434 19.18 15.73 37.70
N VAL A 435 18.22 16.61 37.46
CA VAL A 435 17.55 16.75 36.14
C VAL A 435 17.67 18.18 35.65
N VAL A 436 18.60 18.39 34.73
CA VAL A 436 18.90 19.70 34.15
C VAL A 436 17.94 20.00 33.01
N THR A 437 17.08 20.99 33.24
CA THR A 437 16.13 21.52 32.25
C THR A 437 16.38 22.99 31.89
N ASP A 438 17.35 23.63 32.54
CA ASP A 438 17.71 25.04 32.32
C ASP A 438 18.92 25.19 31.40
N ASP A 439 18.89 26.24 30.58
CA ASP A 439 19.90 26.54 29.56
C ASP A 439 21.23 27.00 30.18
N ALA A 440 21.20 27.80 31.26
CA ALA A 440 22.40 28.31 31.91
C ALA A 440 23.06 27.24 32.79
N GLU A 441 22.27 26.41 33.46
CA GLU A 441 22.75 25.22 34.17
C GLU A 441 23.41 24.23 33.20
N PHE A 442 22.79 23.93 32.05
CA PHE A 442 23.41 23.09 31.03
C PHE A 442 24.75 23.67 30.55
N LEU A 443 24.83 24.99 30.31
CA LEU A 443 26.06 25.65 29.89
C LEU A 443 27.18 25.61 30.96
N ALA A 444 26.84 25.58 32.25
CA ALA A 444 27.83 25.53 33.33
C ALA A 444 28.59 24.19 33.40
N LEU A 445 28.03 23.11 32.85
CA LEU A 445 28.59 21.76 32.91
C LEU A 445 29.80 21.51 31.97
N GLU A 446 30.21 22.48 31.14
CA GLU A 446 31.17 22.27 30.02
C GLU A 446 32.48 21.55 30.44
N ALA A 447 32.97 21.81 31.67
CA ALA A 447 34.15 21.15 32.23
C ALA A 447 33.87 19.72 32.73
N GLU A 448 32.97 19.56 33.71
CA GLU A 448 32.67 18.26 34.33
C GLU A 448 32.10 17.24 33.31
N TRP A 449 31.33 17.72 32.34
CA TRP A 449 30.80 16.91 31.25
C TRP A 449 31.93 16.29 30.44
N ASN A 450 32.89 17.10 30.00
CA ASN A 450 34.00 16.65 29.18
C ASN A 450 34.96 15.72 29.95
N GLU A 451 35.23 16.01 31.22
CA GLU A 451 35.95 15.09 32.12
C GLU A 451 35.23 13.74 32.24
N THR A 452 33.90 13.73 32.24
CA THR A 452 33.09 12.50 32.30
C THR A 452 33.11 11.73 30.97
N VAL A 453 33.07 12.41 29.83
CA VAL A 453 33.24 11.80 28.48
C VAL A 453 34.62 11.15 28.34
N GLU A 454 35.66 11.80 28.88
CA GLU A 454 37.03 11.29 28.88
C GLU A 454 37.21 10.09 29.83
N ARG A 455 36.65 10.14 31.05
CA ARG A 455 36.61 8.99 31.97
C ARG A 455 35.81 7.81 31.42
N ALA A 456 34.72 8.06 30.72
CA ALA A 456 33.92 7.05 30.00
C ALA A 456 34.63 6.50 28.74
N ARG A 457 35.84 6.98 28.40
CA ARG A 457 36.68 6.54 27.27
C ARG A 457 35.98 6.63 25.90
N ILE A 458 35.06 7.59 25.73
CA ILE A 458 34.28 7.75 24.49
C ILE A 458 35.18 8.35 23.40
N GLY A 459 35.67 7.48 22.50
CA GLY A 459 36.63 7.82 21.44
C GLY A 459 36.09 8.67 20.28
N HIS A 460 35.01 9.44 20.45
CA HIS A 460 34.48 10.33 19.41
C HIS A 460 33.94 11.66 19.96
N PRO A 461 34.09 12.78 19.21
CA PRO A 461 33.77 14.11 19.73
C PRO A 461 32.26 14.36 19.91
N PHE A 462 31.39 13.55 19.30
CA PHE A 462 29.94 13.82 19.24
C PHE A 462 29.18 13.80 20.58
N LEU A 463 29.82 13.35 21.67
CA LEU A 463 29.25 13.42 23.02
C LEU A 463 29.96 14.42 23.94
N ARG A 464 30.97 15.15 23.44
CA ARG A 464 31.55 16.30 24.16
C ARG A 464 30.54 17.43 24.27
N HIS A 465 30.67 18.22 25.35
CA HIS A 465 29.74 19.30 25.65
C HIS A 465 29.66 20.33 24.53
N GLU A 466 30.80 20.76 23.97
CA GLU A 466 30.80 21.79 22.91
C GLU A 466 30.05 21.33 21.65
N TRP A 467 30.04 20.02 21.35
CA TRP A 467 29.30 19.46 20.24
C TRP A 467 27.80 19.42 20.53
N LEU A 468 27.40 18.87 21.68
CA LEU A 468 25.99 18.76 22.08
C LEU A 468 25.35 20.14 22.26
N ARG A 469 26.08 21.09 22.85
CA ARG A 469 25.72 22.51 22.93
C ARG A 469 25.54 23.13 21.54
N THR A 470 26.51 22.95 20.63
CA THR A 470 26.41 23.47 19.25
C THR A 470 25.24 22.85 18.49
N TRP A 471 25.00 21.54 18.68
CA TRP A 471 23.85 20.84 18.14
C TRP A 471 22.55 21.45 18.67
N TRP A 472 22.42 21.68 19.97
CA TRP A 472 21.20 22.19 20.59
C TRP A 472 20.93 23.65 20.25
N GLU A 473 21.95 24.51 20.23
CA GLU A 473 21.84 25.91 19.77
C GLU A 473 21.32 26.03 18.32
N CYS A 474 21.61 25.04 17.46
CA CYS A 474 21.25 25.02 16.04
C CYS A 474 19.98 24.21 15.70
N PHE A 475 19.75 23.06 16.34
CA PHE A 475 18.69 22.10 16.02
C PHE A 475 17.71 21.84 17.17
N GLY A 476 18.04 22.26 18.39
CA GLY A 476 17.23 22.03 19.60
C GLY A 476 16.11 23.05 19.83
N ARG A 477 16.11 24.18 19.10
CA ARG A 477 15.14 25.28 19.27
C ARG A 477 13.68 24.80 19.16
N GLY A 478 12.97 24.82 20.27
CA GLY A 478 11.57 24.37 20.40
C GLY A 478 11.39 23.05 21.17
N CYS A 479 12.47 22.31 21.42
CA CYS A 479 12.52 21.23 22.40
C CYS A 479 12.97 21.80 23.76
N ARG A 480 12.60 21.15 24.88
CA ARG A 480 13.11 21.50 26.21
C ARG A 480 14.23 20.55 26.62
N LEU A 481 15.27 21.05 27.28
CA LEU A 481 16.30 20.23 27.89
C LEU A 481 15.69 19.30 28.96
N HIS A 482 16.22 18.08 29.07
CA HIS A 482 15.80 17.10 30.07
C HIS A 482 16.95 16.13 30.40
N ILE A 483 18.11 16.67 30.74
CA ILE A 483 19.34 15.91 30.91
C ILE A 483 19.38 15.34 32.33
N LEU A 484 19.48 14.01 32.48
CA LEU A 484 19.69 13.39 33.79
C LEU A 484 21.18 13.26 34.08
N ILE A 485 21.60 13.62 35.29
CA ILE A 485 22.98 13.57 35.76
C ILE A 485 23.02 12.77 37.06
N VAL A 486 23.73 11.64 37.05
CA VAL A 486 24.01 10.86 38.26
C VAL A 486 25.28 11.41 38.90
N ARG A 487 25.23 11.77 40.18
CA ARG A 487 26.42 12.17 40.96
C ARG A 487 26.73 11.18 42.08
N ARG A 488 28.02 10.94 42.31
CA ARG A 488 28.57 10.14 43.41
C ARG A 488 29.78 10.86 43.99
N GLY A 489 29.87 10.99 45.32
CA GLY A 489 30.99 11.71 45.96
C GLY A 489 31.21 13.14 45.42
N GLY A 490 30.13 13.82 45.02
CA GLY A 490 30.15 15.15 44.40
C GLY A 490 30.40 15.16 42.88
N ARG A 491 31.13 14.19 42.32
CA ARG A 491 31.46 14.12 40.88
C ARG A 491 30.34 13.47 40.06
N ILE A 492 30.29 13.76 38.76
CA ILE A 492 29.39 13.09 37.83
C ILE A 492 29.87 11.65 37.59
N ALA A 493 28.97 10.68 37.75
CA ALA A 493 29.18 9.26 37.45
C ALA A 493 28.59 8.87 36.08
N ALA A 494 27.43 9.46 35.71
CA ALA A 494 26.79 9.23 34.42
C ALA A 494 25.89 10.40 33.97
N ILE A 495 25.65 10.50 32.66
CA ILE A 495 24.81 11.53 32.03
C ILE A 495 23.92 10.91 30.94
N ALA A 496 22.62 11.21 30.96
CA ALA A 496 21.67 10.89 29.88
C ALA A 496 21.29 12.17 29.11
N PRO A 497 21.88 12.44 27.93
CA PRO A 497 21.64 13.66 27.16
C PRO A 497 20.29 13.61 26.42
N LEU A 498 19.20 13.85 27.15
CA LEU A 498 17.83 13.80 26.63
C LEU A 498 17.20 15.19 26.43
N LEU A 499 16.24 15.24 25.50
CA LEU A 499 15.33 16.34 25.23
C LEU A 499 13.88 15.87 25.45
N SER A 500 13.02 16.77 25.90
CA SER A 500 11.56 16.56 25.90
C SER A 500 10.89 17.35 24.76
N ASP A 501 10.04 16.66 24.01
CA ASP A 501 9.14 17.25 23.00
C ASP A 501 7.75 16.59 23.01
N THR A 502 6.86 17.04 22.11
CA THR A 502 5.55 16.42 21.92
C THR A 502 5.28 16.30 20.43
N THR A 503 4.99 15.07 19.99
CA THR A 503 4.74 14.72 18.60
C THR A 503 3.32 14.18 18.41
N ARG A 504 2.87 14.00 17.16
CA ARG A 504 1.57 13.38 16.84
C ARG A 504 1.76 12.13 16.01
N SER A 505 1.51 10.96 16.61
CA SER A 505 1.46 9.68 15.89
C SER A 505 0.03 9.17 15.81
N TYR A 506 -0.41 8.77 14.62
CA TYR A 506 -1.78 8.33 14.33
C TYR A 506 -2.92 9.31 14.77
N GLY A 507 -2.59 10.58 15.01
CA GLY A 507 -3.51 11.61 15.50
C GLY A 507 -3.59 11.74 17.02
N ILE A 508 -2.90 10.88 17.77
CA ILE A 508 -2.73 10.97 19.22
C ILE A 508 -1.52 11.86 19.51
N SER A 509 -1.62 12.74 20.52
CA SER A 509 -0.48 13.51 21.02
C SER A 509 0.36 12.64 21.94
N ILE A 510 1.66 12.57 21.70
CA ILE A 510 2.62 11.73 22.43
C ILE A 510 3.72 12.62 22.96
N ARG A 511 3.89 12.65 24.29
CA ARG A 511 5.01 13.31 24.97
C ARG A 511 6.21 12.38 24.88
N ARG A 512 7.35 12.90 24.42
CA ARG A 512 8.51 12.09 24.08
C ARG A 512 9.76 12.61 24.75
N LEU A 513 10.48 11.73 25.42
CA LEU A 513 11.90 11.91 25.70
C LEU A 513 12.72 11.31 24.56
N ARG A 514 13.78 11.99 24.11
CA ARG A 514 14.67 11.48 23.07
C ARG A 514 16.10 11.94 23.26
N LEU A 515 17.06 11.18 22.71
CA LEU A 515 18.46 11.63 22.67
C LEU A 515 18.61 12.96 21.92
N LEU A 516 19.61 13.73 22.35
CA LEU A 516 20.03 15.00 21.75
C LEU A 516 20.80 14.75 20.43
N HIS A 517 20.08 14.23 19.43
CA HIS A 517 20.60 13.83 18.11
C HIS A 517 19.70 14.31 16.96
N ASN A 518 20.25 14.29 15.75
CA ASN A 518 19.51 14.32 14.47
C ASN A 518 19.98 13.16 13.56
N ASP A 519 19.39 13.04 12.38
CA ASP A 519 19.68 11.97 11.40
C ASP A 519 21.01 12.18 10.63
N HIS A 520 21.84 13.13 11.08
CA HIS A 520 23.17 13.42 10.54
C HIS A 520 24.26 13.36 11.62
N THR A 521 23.89 13.06 12.88
CA THR A 521 24.83 12.88 14.00
C THR A 521 24.94 11.38 14.26
N PRO A 522 26.05 10.72 13.87
CA PRO A 522 26.04 9.27 13.66
C PRO A 522 26.16 8.43 14.95
N ARG A 523 26.46 9.04 16.10
CA ARG A 523 26.64 8.36 17.39
C ARG A 523 26.20 9.27 18.54
N ALA A 524 25.08 8.93 19.18
CA ALA A 524 24.57 9.55 20.39
C ALA A 524 24.20 8.45 21.39
N ASP A 525 24.58 8.61 22.65
CA ASP A 525 24.51 7.58 23.68
C ASP A 525 24.43 8.23 25.08
N PHE A 526 24.20 7.43 26.13
CA PHE A 526 24.43 7.85 27.52
C PHE A 526 25.94 7.83 27.80
N ILE A 527 26.40 8.76 28.61
CA ILE A 527 27.81 8.89 29.00
C ILE A 527 27.95 8.29 30.40
N VAL A 528 28.45 7.06 30.50
CA VAL A 528 28.58 6.34 31.78
C VAL A 528 30.06 6.12 32.09
N ALA A 529 30.56 6.76 33.15
CA ALA A 529 31.98 6.75 33.50
C ALA A 529 32.29 5.87 34.72
N GLU A 530 31.35 5.74 35.67
CA GLU A 530 31.55 5.03 36.93
C GLU A 530 30.35 4.11 37.25
N GLN A 531 30.65 2.94 37.84
CA GLN A 531 29.70 1.92 38.31
C GLN A 531 28.48 1.71 37.39
N PRO A 532 28.66 1.11 36.19
CA PRO A 532 27.65 1.17 35.13
C PRO A 532 26.26 0.65 35.52
N GLU A 533 26.17 -0.49 36.22
CA GLU A 533 24.87 -1.04 36.64
C GLU A 533 24.11 -0.13 37.60
N GLU A 534 24.79 0.44 38.60
CA GLU A 534 24.21 1.39 39.57
C GLU A 534 23.81 2.69 38.86
N SER A 535 24.66 3.20 37.96
CA SER A 535 24.40 4.38 37.13
C SER A 535 23.19 4.21 36.20
N TYR A 536 23.07 3.09 35.48
CA TYR A 536 21.91 2.82 34.62
C TYR A 536 20.63 2.61 35.45
N ARG A 537 20.70 1.89 36.58
CA ARG A 537 19.54 1.74 37.49
C ARG A 537 19.10 3.07 38.10
N ALA A 538 20.03 3.97 38.45
CA ALA A 538 19.72 5.31 38.92
C ALA A 538 19.04 6.18 37.85
N ILE A 539 19.57 6.22 36.62
CA ILE A 539 18.95 6.92 35.49
C ILE A 539 17.53 6.36 35.22
N TRP A 540 17.39 5.05 35.18
CA TRP A 540 16.11 4.39 34.91
C TRP A 540 15.07 4.67 36.00
N LYS A 541 15.46 4.58 37.28
CA LYS A 541 14.59 4.94 38.43
C LYS A 541 14.06 6.36 38.30
N ALA A 542 14.93 7.33 38.01
CA ALA A 542 14.54 8.74 37.84
C ALA A 542 13.68 9.02 36.59
N LEU A 543 13.76 8.17 35.55
CA LEU A 543 12.84 8.18 34.41
C LEU A 543 11.47 7.60 34.77
N CYS A 544 11.43 6.53 35.57
CA CYS A 544 10.19 5.92 36.07
C CYS A 544 9.47 6.74 37.14
N GLU A 545 10.20 7.49 37.96
CA GLU A 545 9.64 8.51 38.88
C GLU A 545 8.98 9.68 38.12
N GLN A 546 9.33 9.88 36.85
CA GLN A 546 8.77 10.90 35.95
C GLN A 546 7.92 10.29 34.81
N ARG A 547 7.41 9.07 34.99
CA ARG A 547 6.58 8.33 34.01
C ARG A 547 5.23 9.01 33.71
N ASP A 548 4.85 10.05 34.47
CA ASP A 548 3.73 10.94 34.17
C ASP A 548 4.08 11.97 33.08
N ARG A 549 5.36 12.28 32.83
CA ARG A 549 5.82 13.34 31.92
C ARG A 549 6.06 12.87 30.48
N TRP A 550 6.26 11.57 30.26
CA TRP A 550 6.61 11.00 28.96
C TRP A 550 5.81 9.73 28.65
N ASP A 551 5.42 9.59 27.38
CA ASP A 551 4.68 8.44 26.85
C ASP A 551 5.60 7.50 26.04
N VAL A 552 6.71 8.02 25.51
CA VAL A 552 7.73 7.29 24.74
C VAL A 552 9.13 7.81 25.09
N LEU A 553 10.07 6.89 25.32
CA LEU A 553 11.51 7.17 25.33
C LEU A 553 12.11 6.69 24.01
N GLN A 554 12.73 7.59 23.24
CA GLN A 554 13.31 7.31 21.92
C GLN A 554 14.83 7.50 21.95
N LEU A 555 15.56 6.40 22.06
CA LEU A 555 17.01 6.37 21.87
C LEU A 555 17.30 5.97 20.42
N SER A 556 17.91 6.85 19.64
CA SER A 556 18.25 6.60 18.23
C SER A 556 19.66 7.11 17.90
N GLN A 557 20.31 6.48 16.91
CA GLN A 557 21.75 6.62 16.61
C GLN A 557 22.67 6.14 17.76
N LEU A 558 22.23 5.14 18.54
CA LEU A 558 23.09 4.35 19.42
C LEU A 558 24.08 3.52 18.57
N PRO A 559 25.36 3.42 18.94
CA PRO A 559 26.31 2.56 18.24
C PRO A 559 26.03 1.07 18.47
N GLU A 560 26.45 0.24 17.52
CA GLU A 560 26.49 -1.23 17.70
C GLU A 560 27.38 -1.57 18.91
N GLY A 561 26.87 -2.42 19.82
CA GLY A 561 27.54 -2.72 21.09
C GLY A 561 27.39 -1.65 22.19
N SER A 562 26.50 -0.68 22.03
CA SER A 562 26.16 0.29 23.10
C SER A 562 25.63 -0.41 24.36
N PRO A 563 26.28 -0.26 25.54
CA PRO A 563 25.75 -0.83 26.79
C PRO A 563 24.40 -0.23 27.20
N THR A 564 24.09 0.98 26.75
CA THR A 564 22.78 1.62 26.96
C THR A 564 21.66 0.84 26.27
N LEU A 565 21.92 0.33 25.07
CA LEU A 565 20.92 -0.39 24.28
C LEU A 565 20.39 -1.61 25.04
N ASP A 566 21.30 -2.43 25.56
CA ASP A 566 20.96 -3.67 26.27
C ASP A 566 20.46 -3.37 27.69
N THR A 567 21.18 -2.52 28.44
CA THR A 567 20.86 -2.28 29.86
C THR A 567 19.52 -1.55 30.01
N VAL A 568 19.26 -0.50 29.23
CA VAL A 568 17.98 0.21 29.28
C VAL A 568 16.84 -0.65 28.74
N SER A 569 17.08 -1.52 27.75
CA SER A 569 16.06 -2.48 27.29
C SER A 569 15.71 -3.53 28.34
N SER A 570 16.69 -4.00 29.13
CA SER A 570 16.47 -4.91 30.26
C SER A 570 15.69 -4.25 31.38
N LEU A 571 16.10 -3.05 31.82
CA LEU A 571 15.40 -2.29 32.86
C LEU A 571 13.97 -1.89 32.44
N ALA A 572 13.77 -1.57 31.16
CA ALA A 572 12.44 -1.39 30.60
C ALA A 572 11.57 -2.66 30.68
N ALA A 573 12.14 -3.84 30.44
CA ALA A 573 11.43 -5.10 30.57
C ALA A 573 11.11 -5.45 32.05
N GLU A 574 12.02 -5.14 32.98
CA GLU A 574 11.80 -5.28 34.43
C GLU A 574 10.57 -4.47 34.89
N ASP A 575 10.46 -3.20 34.48
CA ASP A 575 9.34 -2.29 34.82
C ASP A 575 8.10 -2.40 33.90
N GLY A 576 8.05 -3.43 33.03
CA GLY A 576 6.93 -3.69 32.14
C GLY A 576 6.69 -2.62 31.05
N CYS A 577 7.69 -1.79 30.76
CA CYS A 577 7.70 -0.90 29.60
C CYS A 577 7.83 -1.70 28.30
N LEU A 578 7.18 -1.24 27.24
CA LEU A 578 7.35 -1.80 25.90
C LEU A 578 8.60 -1.21 25.25
N SER A 579 9.73 -1.93 25.34
CA SER A 579 10.95 -1.64 24.60
C SER A 579 10.91 -2.23 23.18
N GLY A 580 11.80 -1.75 22.31
CA GLY A 580 11.93 -2.25 20.94
C GLY A 580 13.08 -1.56 20.21
N VAL A 581 13.92 -2.35 19.55
CA VAL A 581 15.10 -1.89 18.82
C VAL A 581 14.80 -1.85 17.32
N TRP A 582 15.22 -0.79 16.64
CA TRP A 582 15.13 -0.68 15.18
C TRP A 582 16.53 -0.50 14.58
N PRO A 583 17.07 -1.49 13.85
CA PRO A 583 18.37 -1.34 13.19
C PRO A 583 18.26 -0.35 12.04
N SER A 584 19.15 0.64 12.02
CA SER A 584 19.44 1.45 10.83
C SER A 584 20.42 0.70 9.91
N GLY A 585 20.36 0.96 8.60
CA GLY A 585 21.43 0.54 7.69
C GLY A 585 22.73 1.29 7.95
N ASP A 586 23.84 0.76 7.42
CA ASP A 586 25.18 1.32 7.61
C ASP A 586 25.27 2.79 7.17
N ALA A 587 25.64 3.67 8.11
CA ALA A 587 25.97 5.04 7.78
C ALA A 587 27.31 5.08 7.01
N PRO A 588 27.44 5.83 5.90
CA PRO A 588 28.66 5.89 5.12
C PRO A 588 29.76 6.68 5.85
N TYR A 589 30.59 5.96 6.62
CA TYR A 589 31.72 6.53 7.34
C TYR A 589 32.99 6.61 6.47
N VAL A 590 33.55 7.82 6.33
CA VAL A 590 34.95 7.98 5.94
C VAL A 590 35.81 7.80 7.20
N ARG A 591 36.65 6.75 7.25
CA ARG A 591 37.69 6.63 8.28
C ARG A 591 38.73 7.73 8.06
N LEU A 592 38.86 8.66 9.01
CA LEU A 592 39.93 9.65 9.00
C LEU A 592 41.25 8.96 9.41
N ALA A 593 42.29 9.11 8.59
CA ALA A 593 43.61 8.54 8.86
C ALA A 593 44.44 9.46 9.77
N GLY A 594 44.16 9.41 11.08
CA GLY A 594 44.85 10.19 12.11
C GLY A 594 43.92 10.53 13.28
N ASN A 595 44.49 11.17 14.31
CA ASN A 595 43.67 11.72 15.41
C ASN A 595 42.98 13.05 15.02
N TRP A 596 42.13 13.58 15.90
CA TRP A 596 41.39 14.83 15.61
C TRP A 596 42.31 16.04 15.40
N ASP A 597 43.41 16.15 16.16
CA ASP A 597 44.30 17.31 16.09
C ASP A 597 45.22 17.25 14.85
N GLU A 598 45.61 16.05 14.40
CA GLU A 598 46.17 15.84 13.07
C GLU A 598 45.19 16.24 11.97
N TYR A 599 43.93 15.78 12.03
CA TYR A 599 42.93 16.15 11.04
C TYR A 599 42.69 17.66 11.03
N TYR A 600 42.52 18.28 12.20
CA TYR A 600 42.26 19.71 12.35
C TYR A 600 43.45 20.58 11.93
N SER A 601 44.69 20.15 12.19
CA SER A 601 45.89 20.83 11.70
C SER A 601 46.10 20.69 10.20
N ARG A 602 45.70 19.57 9.59
CA ARG A 602 45.64 19.38 8.12
C ARG A 602 44.57 20.24 7.44
N LEU A 603 43.55 20.72 8.16
CA LEU A 603 42.57 21.68 7.60
C LEU A 603 43.22 23.02 7.22
N SER A 604 42.73 23.64 6.15
CA SER A 604 43.24 24.94 5.68
C SER A 604 43.08 26.04 6.72
N SER A 605 43.97 27.04 6.66
CA SER A 605 43.98 28.18 7.61
C SER A 605 42.63 28.89 7.68
N LYS A 606 41.91 29.00 6.56
CA LYS A 606 40.55 29.57 6.47
C LYS A 606 39.51 28.75 7.26
N PHE A 607 39.57 27.42 7.21
CA PHE A 607 38.67 26.56 7.99
C PHE A 607 39.00 26.61 9.49
N ARG A 608 40.29 26.50 9.87
CA ARG A 608 40.74 26.67 11.26
C ARG A 608 40.38 28.06 11.82
N GLN A 609 40.57 29.13 11.04
CA GLN A 609 40.17 30.49 11.43
C GLN A 609 38.66 30.61 11.60
N ASN A 610 37.83 30.05 10.71
CA ASN A 610 36.37 30.08 10.88
C ASN A 610 35.94 29.30 12.13
N GLY A 611 36.45 28.08 12.35
CA GLY A 611 36.18 27.31 13.57
C GLY A 611 36.55 28.09 14.84
N ASN A 612 37.76 28.63 14.89
CA ASN A 612 38.24 29.46 16.00
C ASN A 612 37.45 30.78 16.15
N ARG A 613 36.98 31.39 15.06
CA ARG A 613 36.15 32.61 15.08
C ARG A 613 34.74 32.33 15.59
N HIS A 614 34.18 31.15 15.31
CA HIS A 614 32.92 30.71 15.91
C HIS A 614 33.09 30.35 17.39
N ARG A 615 34.16 29.63 17.78
CA ARG A 615 34.49 29.35 19.19
C ARG A 615 34.68 30.65 20.00
N ARG A 616 35.48 31.60 19.50
CA ARG A 616 35.67 32.94 20.10
C ARG A 616 34.41 33.82 20.12
N ARG A 617 33.43 33.58 19.25
CA ARG A 617 32.11 34.26 19.27
C ARG A 617 31.10 33.63 20.23
N ARG A 618 31.35 32.42 20.77
CA ARG A 618 30.45 31.66 21.65
C ARG A 618 31.01 31.41 23.05
N ALA A 619 32.28 31.74 23.31
CA ALA A 619 32.80 31.87 24.67
C ALA A 619 31.93 32.88 25.46
N PRO A 620 31.56 32.59 26.73
CA PRO A 620 30.69 33.47 27.49
C PRO A 620 31.26 34.88 27.65
N ARG A 621 30.38 35.89 27.66
CA ARG A 621 30.69 37.20 28.25
C ARG A 621 30.65 37.10 29.79
N CYS A 622 31.50 36.25 30.35
CA CYS A 622 31.79 36.32 31.78
C CYS A 622 32.37 37.72 32.10
N THR A 623 32.01 38.20 33.27
CA THR A 623 32.28 39.54 33.79
C THR A 623 33.77 39.86 33.86
N ARG A 624 34.09 41.16 33.95
CA ARG A 624 35.46 41.67 34.10
C ARG A 624 36.15 41.02 35.32
N GLY A 625 37.07 40.09 35.07
CA GLY A 625 37.96 39.50 36.06
C GLY A 625 39.32 39.22 35.44
N ARG A 626 40.42 39.59 36.12
CA ARG A 626 41.80 39.28 35.69
C ARG A 626 42.24 37.95 36.31
N VAL A 627 43.09 37.22 35.59
CA VAL A 627 44.28 36.40 36.01
C VAL A 627 44.52 35.34 34.92
N PRO A 628 45.77 35.02 34.53
CA PRO A 628 46.06 34.60 33.16
C PRO A 628 46.22 33.09 32.96
N ALA A 629 45.88 32.61 31.76
CA ALA A 629 46.36 31.33 31.26
C ALA A 629 47.87 31.41 30.97
N ARG A 630 48.67 30.57 31.62
CA ARG A 630 50.10 30.39 31.29
C ARG A 630 50.23 29.61 29.98
N SER A 631 50.63 30.27 28.89
CA SER A 631 51.09 29.60 27.68
C SER A 631 52.62 29.45 27.69
N VAL A 632 53.11 28.25 27.97
CA VAL A 632 54.35 27.75 27.35
C VAL A 632 53.90 27.32 25.94
N GLY A 633 54.42 27.83 24.81
CA GLY A 633 55.83 27.98 24.43
C GLY A 633 56.13 26.88 23.38
N VAL A 634 56.83 27.09 22.25
CA VAL A 634 57.63 28.22 21.74
C VAL A 634 57.65 28.16 20.18
N GLU A 635 57.64 29.31 19.49
CA GLU A 635 57.96 29.53 18.04
C GLU A 635 57.16 28.73 16.96
N GLY A 636 57.17 29.03 15.65
CA GLY A 636 57.73 30.11 14.80
C GLY A 636 57.60 29.68 13.30
N ARG A 637 57.62 30.49 12.24
CA ARG A 637 57.71 31.96 12.00
C ARG A 637 57.00 32.31 10.67
N GLY A 638 56.44 33.53 10.54
CA GLY A 638 56.11 34.21 9.25
C GLY A 638 54.96 33.64 8.38
N GLY A 639 54.29 34.42 7.52
CA GLY A 639 54.31 35.88 7.36
C GLY A 639 53.34 36.40 6.28
N ASN A 640 52.66 37.51 6.58
CA ASN A 640 51.91 38.47 5.72
C ASN A 640 50.80 38.02 4.73
N LEU A 641 49.79 38.89 4.62
CA LEU A 641 48.89 39.04 3.48
C LEU A 641 49.52 40.02 2.47
N ASP A 642 49.09 40.03 1.20
CA ASP A 642 48.34 41.17 0.61
C ASP A 642 48.13 41.06 -0.92
N ARG A 643 47.38 42.03 -1.47
CA ARG A 643 47.13 42.38 -2.89
C ARG A 643 46.01 41.53 -3.56
N LEU A 644 44.87 42.12 -3.97
CA LEU A 644 44.63 43.05 -5.12
C LEU A 644 44.98 42.37 -6.47
N ARG A 645 44.26 42.50 -7.58
CA ARG A 645 42.92 43.04 -7.98
C ARG A 645 42.76 42.66 -9.48
N SER A 646 41.54 42.57 -10.02
CA SER A 646 41.24 42.49 -11.49
C SER A 646 41.90 41.28 -12.23
N SER A 647 41.62 40.90 -13.49
CA SER A 647 40.84 41.48 -14.61
C SER A 647 39.97 40.41 -15.32
N ARG A 648 39.29 40.76 -16.42
CA ARG A 648 38.49 39.86 -17.29
C ARG A 648 39.34 39.04 -18.30
N PRO A 649 38.81 37.94 -18.89
CA PRO A 649 39.52 37.05 -19.83
C PRO A 649 39.52 37.56 -21.29
N PRO A 650 40.27 36.90 -22.22
CA PRO A 650 39.58 36.21 -23.32
C PRO A 650 40.25 34.94 -23.92
N LEU A 651 39.40 34.11 -24.57
CA LEU A 651 39.55 33.35 -25.84
C LEU A 651 40.86 32.62 -26.29
N LEU A 652 40.71 31.28 -26.39
CA LEU A 652 41.01 30.37 -27.54
C LEU A 652 42.42 30.15 -28.16
N CYS A 653 42.55 28.91 -28.70
CA CYS A 653 43.43 28.43 -29.79
C CYS A 653 44.92 28.04 -29.56
N ALA A 654 45.10 26.73 -29.30
CA ALA A 654 45.70 25.74 -30.24
C ALA A 654 47.22 25.39 -30.27
N ALA A 655 47.44 24.07 -30.43
CA ALA A 655 48.59 23.33 -31.00
C ALA A 655 49.92 23.21 -30.20
N GLY A 656 50.56 22.02 -30.21
CA GLY A 656 51.82 21.79 -29.46
C GLY A 656 52.68 20.52 -29.70
N ARG A 657 52.13 19.33 -30.06
CA ARG A 657 52.87 18.05 -30.34
C ARG A 657 53.64 17.43 -29.15
N ALA A 658 54.03 16.13 -29.10
CA ALA A 658 53.66 14.90 -29.84
C ALA A 658 54.06 13.62 -29.02
N GLY A 659 53.60 12.41 -29.41
CA GLY A 659 54.10 11.13 -28.88
C GLY A 659 53.15 9.92 -29.01
N VAL A 660 53.16 9.22 -30.16
CA VAL A 660 52.34 8.03 -30.56
C VAL A 660 53.14 7.29 -31.66
N PRO A 661 53.35 5.94 -31.67
CA PRO A 661 52.36 4.89 -32.06
C PRO A 661 52.51 3.55 -31.25
N THR A 662 51.86 2.39 -31.51
CA THR A 662 51.21 1.80 -32.71
C THR A 662 50.10 0.76 -32.36
N PRO A 663 49.05 0.55 -33.20
CA PRO A 663 47.98 -0.46 -33.00
C PRO A 663 47.86 -1.55 -34.10
N LEU A 664 47.02 -2.59 -33.86
CA LEU A 664 46.44 -3.58 -34.82
C LEU A 664 45.16 -4.21 -34.20
N ALA A 665 44.26 -4.95 -34.87
CA ALA A 665 43.69 -4.89 -36.23
C ALA A 665 42.46 -5.89 -36.34
N PRO A 666 41.30 -5.55 -36.97
CA PRO A 666 40.11 -6.41 -37.06
C PRO A 666 39.77 -6.96 -38.47
N SER A 667 38.95 -8.01 -38.56
CA SER A 667 38.35 -8.58 -39.82
C SER A 667 37.19 -9.56 -39.50
N ALA A 668 36.20 -9.87 -40.34
CA ALA A 668 35.64 -9.25 -41.57
C ALA A 668 34.22 -9.82 -41.86
N LEU A 669 33.49 -9.23 -42.82
CA LEU A 669 32.20 -9.73 -43.39
C LEU A 669 32.41 -10.25 -44.83
N PRO A 670 31.46 -11.04 -45.38
CA PRO A 670 30.66 -10.51 -46.51
C PRO A 670 29.19 -10.99 -46.59
N HIS A 671 28.37 -10.27 -47.38
CA HIS A 671 27.00 -10.64 -47.78
C HIS A 671 26.98 -11.50 -49.07
N ARG A 672 26.08 -12.49 -49.18
CA ARG A 672 25.37 -13.01 -50.39
C ARG A 672 24.55 -14.29 -50.05
N GLU A 673 23.44 -14.65 -50.72
CA GLU A 673 22.45 -13.86 -51.46
C GLU A 673 21.09 -14.60 -51.67
N ARG A 674 19.99 -13.82 -51.74
CA ARG A 674 18.74 -13.98 -52.56
C ARG A 674 17.96 -15.32 -52.68
N ARG A 675 16.62 -15.13 -52.65
CA ARG A 675 15.53 -15.94 -53.29
C ARG A 675 15.21 -17.30 -52.63
N ALA A 676 13.96 -17.80 -52.67
CA ALA A 676 12.68 -17.15 -52.97
C ALA A 676 11.49 -17.91 -52.34
N HIS A 677 10.37 -17.21 -52.13
CA HIS A 677 9.05 -17.83 -52.02
C HIS A 677 8.67 -18.57 -53.31
N CYS A 678 7.96 -19.70 -53.18
CA CYS A 678 6.70 -19.92 -53.90
C CYS A 678 5.85 -21.00 -53.21
N ASP A 679 4.55 -20.78 -53.35
CA ASP A 679 3.37 -21.54 -52.98
C ASP A 679 3.36 -23.05 -53.28
N VAL A 680 2.44 -23.78 -52.64
CA VAL A 680 1.38 -24.53 -53.35
C VAL A 680 0.26 -25.04 -52.42
N VAL A 681 -0.96 -24.53 -52.65
CA VAL A 681 -2.27 -25.22 -52.64
C VAL A 681 -2.67 -26.11 -51.43
N ARG A 682 -3.47 -25.51 -50.54
CA ARG A 682 -4.89 -25.85 -50.25
C ARG A 682 -5.37 -27.31 -50.45
N ARG A 683 -5.83 -27.97 -49.37
CA ARG A 683 -7.04 -28.84 -49.28
C ARG A 683 -7.22 -29.31 -47.82
N ALA A 684 -8.43 -29.54 -47.29
CA ALA A 684 -9.78 -29.39 -47.84
C ALA A 684 -10.79 -28.99 -46.75
N LEU A 685 -11.94 -28.44 -47.16
CA LEU A 685 -13.16 -28.34 -46.36
C LEU A 685 -13.92 -29.69 -46.38
N ARG A 686 -14.49 -30.12 -45.25
CA ARG A 686 -15.85 -30.75 -45.12
C ARG A 686 -16.14 -31.25 -43.69
N GLU A 687 -17.16 -30.65 -43.06
CA GLU A 687 -18.40 -31.24 -42.50
C GLU A 687 -18.51 -32.77 -42.20
N PRO A 688 -19.48 -33.19 -41.33
CA PRO A 688 -20.07 -32.50 -40.17
C PRO A 688 -20.46 -33.41 -38.97
N ALA A 689 -21.00 -32.78 -37.92
CA ALA A 689 -22.06 -33.26 -37.01
C ALA A 689 -21.91 -34.56 -36.18
N LEU A 690 -22.25 -34.45 -34.88
CA LEU A 690 -23.12 -35.41 -34.18
C LEU A 690 -23.83 -34.71 -33.01
N SER A 691 -25.04 -35.16 -32.67
CA SER A 691 -25.90 -34.55 -31.65
C SER A 691 -26.27 -35.56 -30.58
N PHE A 692 -26.55 -35.08 -29.36
CA PHE A 692 -27.33 -35.83 -28.39
C PHE A 692 -28.23 -34.91 -27.56
N GLN A 693 -29.49 -35.33 -27.38
CA GLN A 693 -30.43 -34.73 -26.43
C GLN A 693 -30.81 -35.81 -25.41
N ASP A 694 -30.89 -35.44 -24.12
CA ASP A 694 -32.03 -35.71 -23.24
C ASP A 694 -31.76 -35.03 -21.87
N ARG A 695 -32.60 -34.11 -21.36
CA ARG A 695 -34.01 -34.24 -20.92
C ARG A 695 -34.20 -34.99 -19.60
N VAL A 696 -34.06 -34.27 -18.49
CA VAL A 696 -34.84 -34.53 -17.26
C VAL A 696 -35.45 -33.21 -16.77
N ARG A 697 -36.72 -33.24 -16.34
CA ARG A 697 -37.44 -32.12 -15.69
C ARG A 697 -37.88 -32.52 -14.28
N PRO A 698 -37.91 -31.57 -13.34
CA PRO A 698 -39.07 -31.37 -12.47
C PRO A 698 -39.63 -29.95 -12.67
N ARG A 699 -40.88 -29.76 -13.09
CA ARG A 699 -42.16 -29.93 -12.35
C ARG A 699 -42.35 -28.96 -11.19
N THR A 700 -43.44 -28.20 -11.27
CA THR A 700 -43.85 -27.09 -10.39
C THR A 700 -45.02 -27.49 -9.48
N CYS A 701 -44.96 -27.04 -8.23
CA CYS A 701 -46.11 -26.64 -7.40
C CYS A 701 -45.74 -25.26 -6.82
N ALA A 702 -46.43 -24.15 -7.10
CA ALA A 702 -47.84 -23.82 -6.86
C ALA A 702 -48.14 -23.60 -5.36
N MET A 703 -48.36 -22.33 -4.99
CA MET A 703 -49.35 -21.81 -4.02
C MET A 703 -49.12 -20.30 -3.73
N LEU A 704 -50.01 -19.46 -4.28
CA LEU A 704 -50.46 -18.16 -3.75
C LEU A 704 -51.83 -18.42 -3.06
N PRO A 705 -52.50 -17.48 -2.33
CA PRO A 705 -52.36 -16.02 -2.32
C PRO A 705 -52.52 -15.34 -0.92
N LEU A 706 -52.75 -14.00 -0.91
CA LEU A 706 -53.33 -13.17 0.18
C LEU A 706 -52.48 -13.03 1.48
N GLN A 707 -52.49 -11.93 2.25
CA GLN A 707 -53.41 -10.77 2.36
C GLN A 707 -52.69 -9.42 2.54
N ALA A 708 -53.44 -8.34 2.29
CA ALA A 708 -53.36 -7.00 2.92
C ALA A 708 -54.84 -6.56 3.15
N PRO A 709 -55.21 -5.31 3.57
CA PRO A 709 -54.43 -4.13 3.98
C PRO A 709 -55.02 -3.38 5.23
N HIS A 710 -54.59 -2.12 5.46
CA HIS A 710 -55.38 -0.93 5.91
C HIS A 710 -54.89 -0.12 7.15
N LEU A 711 -55.44 1.11 7.22
CA LEU A 711 -55.44 2.11 8.32
C LEU A 711 -54.17 2.97 8.52
N LEU A 712 -54.19 4.32 8.69
CA LEU A 712 -55.26 5.35 8.57
C LEU A 712 -54.69 6.79 8.27
N ARG A 713 -55.48 7.58 7.52
CA ARG A 713 -55.71 9.07 7.50
C ARG A 713 -54.58 10.15 7.57
N ARG A 714 -54.75 11.14 6.67
CA ARG A 714 -54.46 12.62 6.75
C ARG A 714 -55.80 13.38 7.02
N PRO A 715 -55.96 14.73 7.22
CA PRO A 715 -55.15 15.95 6.88
C PRO A 715 -54.53 16.64 8.14
N ALA A 716 -54.22 17.95 8.33
CA ALA A 716 -54.39 19.28 7.65
C ALA A 716 -53.09 20.16 7.84
N ARG A 717 -52.88 21.47 7.54
CA ARG A 717 -53.64 22.74 7.27
C ARG A 717 -54.33 23.41 8.50
N VAL A 718 -54.32 24.75 8.72
CA VAL A 718 -53.71 25.93 8.03
C VAL A 718 -53.48 27.13 9.02
N CYS A 719 -52.75 28.20 8.61
CA CYS A 719 -52.49 29.48 9.35
C CYS A 719 -51.67 29.38 10.67
N GLY A 720 -51.11 30.46 11.27
CA GLY A 720 -50.99 31.90 10.92
C GLY A 720 -50.05 32.67 11.90
N ARG A 721 -49.53 33.85 11.53
CA ARG A 721 -48.65 34.76 12.33
C ARG A 721 -49.49 35.85 13.07
N PRO A 722 -48.97 36.76 13.95
CA PRO A 722 -47.57 37.24 14.20
C PRO A 722 -47.18 37.19 15.71
N ASP A 723 -46.30 37.98 16.38
CA ASP A 723 -45.33 39.06 16.06
C ASP A 723 -44.19 39.20 17.14
N ARG A 724 -43.26 40.15 16.94
CA ARG A 724 -42.47 40.96 17.92
C ARG A 724 -41.64 40.32 19.06
N GLY A 725 -40.31 40.43 18.88
CA GLY A 725 -39.29 40.62 19.94
C GLY A 725 -38.13 41.48 19.39
N ARG A 726 -37.57 42.43 20.16
CA ARG A 726 -36.74 43.54 19.62
C ARG A 726 -35.21 43.31 19.66
N LEU A 727 -34.52 43.93 18.68
CA LEU A 727 -33.08 44.27 18.62
C LEU A 727 -32.69 45.35 19.68
N PRO A 728 -31.41 45.66 20.03
CA PRO A 728 -30.15 45.69 19.23
C PRO A 728 -28.92 45.00 19.91
N ARG A 729 -27.67 44.90 19.40
CA ARG A 729 -26.84 45.42 18.25
C ARG A 729 -25.78 46.49 18.64
N ARG A 730 -24.50 46.23 18.29
CA ARG A 730 -23.25 47.07 18.37
C ARG A 730 -22.52 47.09 19.75
N ARG A 731 -21.22 47.45 19.89
CA ARG A 731 -19.94 47.34 19.10
C ARG A 731 -18.85 48.20 19.80
N ARG A 732 -17.64 47.66 20.08
CA ARG A 732 -16.28 48.29 20.08
C ARG A 732 -15.36 47.68 21.17
N ALA A 733 -14.05 47.67 20.91
CA ALA A 733 -13.00 47.14 21.77
C ALA A 733 -12.23 48.26 22.49
N VAL A 734 -11.37 47.89 23.45
CA VAL A 734 -10.41 48.78 24.12
C VAL A 734 -9.17 48.01 24.54
N GLU A 735 -7.98 48.55 24.25
CA GLU A 735 -6.80 48.46 25.12
C GLU A 735 -6.51 49.86 25.67
N VAL A 736 -5.98 49.95 26.89
CA VAL A 736 -5.32 51.14 27.44
C VAL A 736 -4.17 50.67 28.33
N GLY A 737 -2.99 51.24 28.13
CA GLY A 737 -1.91 51.26 29.11
C GLY A 737 -1.66 52.69 29.59
N MET A 738 -1.17 52.81 30.82
CA MET A 738 -0.64 53.99 31.52
C MET A 738 0.20 53.45 32.69
N ASP A 739 1.23 54.10 33.21
CA ASP A 739 2.11 55.18 32.70
C ASP A 739 3.45 55.01 33.47
N PRO A 740 4.61 55.54 33.03
CA PRO A 740 5.91 55.11 33.58
C PRO A 740 6.18 55.32 35.09
N ASP A 741 5.49 56.24 35.78
CA ASP A 741 5.86 56.67 37.14
C ASP A 741 4.67 56.71 38.14
N HIS A 742 4.20 55.54 38.60
CA HIS A 742 3.56 55.44 39.92
C HIS A 742 3.67 54.06 40.58
N GLN A 743 3.75 54.06 41.91
CA GLN A 743 3.84 52.84 42.74
C GLN A 743 2.44 52.46 43.25
N GLY A 744 1.86 51.38 42.74
CA GLY A 744 0.56 50.87 43.19
C GLY A 744 -0.27 50.19 42.09
N PRO A 745 -1.39 49.52 42.42
CA PRO A 745 -2.08 48.64 41.49
C PRO A 745 -3.29 49.24 40.72
N SER A 746 -3.46 48.76 39.48
CA SER A 746 -4.73 48.42 38.78
C SER A 746 -5.58 49.47 38.00
N LEU A 747 -5.59 49.27 36.66
CA LEU A 747 -6.77 49.09 35.76
C LEU A 747 -7.59 50.29 35.15
N VAL A 748 -8.10 50.06 33.92
CA VAL A 748 -9.31 50.64 33.23
C VAL A 748 -9.16 51.74 32.13
N VAL A 749 -8.82 51.32 30.90
CA VAL A 749 -9.74 51.25 29.71
C VAL A 749 -10.73 52.40 29.37
N ARG A 750 -10.51 53.14 28.23
CA ARG A 750 -11.50 53.37 27.13
C ARG A 750 -10.96 54.04 25.84
N VAL A 751 -11.67 53.80 24.71
CA VAL A 751 -11.35 54.19 23.30
C VAL A 751 -12.55 54.85 22.61
N ARG A 752 -12.35 55.81 21.69
CA ARG A 752 -13.19 55.98 20.46
C ARG A 752 -12.48 56.64 19.27
N GLU A 753 -12.81 56.14 18.08
CA GLU A 753 -12.39 56.62 16.74
C GLU A 753 -13.25 57.80 16.24
N HIS A 754 -12.66 58.72 15.45
CA HIS A 754 -13.22 59.12 14.15
C HIS A 754 -12.19 59.72 13.16
N GLN A 755 -12.31 59.32 11.89
CA GLN A 755 -11.69 59.92 10.69
C GLN A 755 -12.68 60.94 10.05
N PRO A 756 -12.26 61.95 9.23
CA PRO A 756 -11.83 61.68 7.84
C PRO A 756 -10.90 62.70 7.09
N ARG A 757 -10.33 62.22 5.97
CA ARG A 757 -9.77 62.95 4.78
C ARG A 757 -8.53 63.87 4.98
N ALA A 758 -7.74 64.22 3.96
CA ALA A 758 -6.99 63.44 2.95
C ALA A 758 -6.55 64.35 1.77
N ARG A 759 -5.25 64.42 1.47
CA ARG A 759 -4.68 64.67 0.12
C ARG A 759 -3.24 64.12 0.04
N ALA A 760 -2.78 63.88 -1.19
CA ALA A 760 -1.56 63.14 -1.57
C ALA A 760 -0.78 63.95 -2.65
N PRO A 761 0.37 63.52 -3.24
CA PRO A 761 1.20 62.31 -3.04
C PRO A 761 2.52 62.69 -2.30
N SER A 762 3.76 62.20 -2.51
CA SER A 762 4.47 61.26 -3.42
C SER A 762 5.87 60.96 -2.82
N ARG A 763 6.62 59.89 -3.14
CA ARG A 763 6.42 58.66 -3.92
C ARG A 763 7.38 57.58 -3.37
N GLU A 764 6.89 56.32 -3.26
CA GLU A 764 7.48 55.04 -3.73
C GLU A 764 9.02 54.81 -3.60
N VAL A 765 9.56 53.65 -3.18
CA VAL A 765 9.08 52.23 -3.23
C VAL A 765 9.52 51.43 -1.95
N PRO A 766 9.23 50.12 -1.75
CA PRO A 766 8.25 49.75 -0.73
C PRO A 766 8.77 48.90 0.46
N ALA A 767 8.13 49.08 1.63
CA ALA A 767 8.31 48.20 2.79
C ALA A 767 7.48 46.90 2.68
N CYS A 768 7.93 45.94 1.85
CA CYS A 768 7.26 44.63 1.69
C CYS A 768 8.04 43.49 2.38
N ALA A 769 8.15 43.55 3.71
CA ALA A 769 8.81 42.51 4.52
C ALA A 769 8.14 42.25 5.89
N ARG A 770 6.97 42.85 6.16
CA ARG A 770 6.27 42.79 7.47
C ARG A 770 4.74 42.76 7.37
N LEU A 771 4.18 42.09 6.36
CA LEU A 771 2.72 41.99 6.18
C LEU A 771 2.15 40.60 5.82
N GLU A 772 2.96 39.54 5.84
CA GLU A 772 2.51 38.15 5.57
C GLU A 772 2.49 37.25 6.82
N ALA A 773 2.31 37.84 8.01
CA ALA A 773 2.21 37.13 9.30
C ALA A 773 0.85 37.31 10.00
N LEU A 774 -0.19 37.68 9.25
CA LEU A 774 -1.59 37.53 9.67
C LEU A 774 -2.09 36.13 9.28
N GLU A 775 -3.00 35.57 10.08
CA GLU A 775 -3.53 34.20 9.89
C GLU A 775 -4.13 33.99 8.49
N SER A 776 -3.35 33.41 7.57
CA SER A 776 -3.87 33.03 6.25
C SER A 776 -4.73 31.78 6.38
N VAL A 777 -6.04 31.98 6.45
CA VAL A 777 -7.04 30.91 6.42
C VAL A 777 -6.87 30.13 5.11
N ILE A 778 -6.39 28.88 5.21
CA ILE A 778 -6.10 28.03 4.05
C ILE A 778 -7.42 27.62 3.39
N MET A 779 -7.76 28.30 2.30
CA MET A 779 -8.90 28.01 1.45
C MET A 779 -8.74 26.64 0.79
N PHE A 780 -9.81 25.84 0.76
CA PHE A 780 -9.78 24.51 0.15
C PHE A 780 -10.42 24.49 -1.24
N VAL A 781 -9.62 24.23 -2.27
CA VAL A 781 -10.04 24.14 -3.68
C VAL A 781 -10.03 22.67 -4.12
N PRO A 782 -11.19 22.00 -4.28
CA PRO A 782 -11.25 20.61 -4.76
C PRO A 782 -11.04 20.50 -6.27
N THR A 783 -10.53 19.36 -6.75
CA THR A 783 -10.41 19.04 -8.19
C THR A 783 -11.76 18.95 -8.91
N TYR A 784 -12.78 18.41 -8.24
CA TYR A 784 -14.07 18.06 -8.83
C TYR A 784 -15.23 18.81 -8.15
N GLN A 785 -16.26 19.10 -8.93
CA GLN A 785 -17.55 19.62 -8.48
C GLN A 785 -18.19 18.77 -7.38
N GLY A 786 -18.84 19.44 -6.42
CA GLY A 786 -19.56 18.79 -5.32
C GLY A 786 -21.07 18.82 -5.55
N LEU A 787 -21.81 18.05 -4.77
CA LEU A 787 -23.27 17.98 -4.87
C LEU A 787 -23.93 18.84 -3.78
N SER A 788 -25.01 19.56 -4.11
CA SER A 788 -25.75 20.41 -3.18
C SER A 788 -27.24 20.13 -3.20
N ALA A 789 -27.96 20.56 -2.17
CA ALA A 789 -29.42 20.40 -2.12
C ALA A 789 -30.13 21.13 -3.26
N LYS A 790 -29.56 22.24 -3.78
CA LYS A 790 -30.14 22.99 -4.90
C LYS A 790 -30.24 22.17 -6.18
N ASP A 791 -29.35 21.19 -6.36
CA ASP A 791 -29.31 20.32 -7.54
C ASP A 791 -30.42 19.24 -7.53
N PHE A 792 -31.18 19.16 -6.44
CA PHE A 792 -32.40 18.33 -6.30
C PHE A 792 -33.70 19.15 -6.42
N PHE A 793 -33.66 20.43 -6.03
CA PHE A 793 -34.85 21.28 -5.89
C PHE A 793 -34.96 22.43 -6.90
N ARG A 794 -33.96 22.59 -7.79
CA ARG A 794 -34.13 23.38 -9.02
C ARG A 794 -35.31 22.83 -9.85
N SER A 795 -36.01 23.73 -10.53
CA SER A 795 -36.92 23.39 -11.62
C SER A 795 -36.25 22.43 -12.61
N ALA A 796 -37.02 21.56 -13.26
CA ALA A 796 -36.46 20.70 -14.29
C ALA A 796 -35.81 21.57 -15.38
N GLY A 797 -34.56 21.24 -15.71
CA GLY A 797 -33.93 21.79 -16.92
C GLY A 797 -34.48 21.07 -18.16
N LEU A 798 -33.92 21.39 -19.32
CA LEU A 798 -34.19 20.67 -20.56
C LEU A 798 -32.92 19.93 -21.04
N PRO A 799 -32.50 18.82 -20.38
CA PRO A 799 -31.38 18.02 -20.87
C PRO A 799 -31.61 17.50 -22.29
N SER A 800 -32.86 17.27 -22.68
CA SER A 800 -33.28 16.89 -24.03
C SER A 800 -33.02 17.95 -25.12
N GLN A 801 -32.42 19.09 -24.78
CA GLN A 801 -31.87 20.05 -25.73
C GLN A 801 -30.34 19.92 -25.90
N TRP A 802 -29.66 19.11 -25.09
CA TRP A 802 -28.20 19.03 -25.01
C TRP A 802 -27.67 17.64 -25.37
N PHE A 803 -26.66 17.59 -26.22
CA PHE A 803 -25.94 16.35 -26.54
C PHE A 803 -25.10 15.88 -25.34
N PRO A 804 -25.02 14.57 -25.03
CA PRO A 804 -25.63 13.41 -25.73
C PRO A 804 -27.05 13.07 -25.26
N PHE A 805 -27.67 13.85 -24.38
CA PHE A 805 -28.96 13.51 -23.76
C PHE A 805 -30.17 13.67 -24.69
N ASN A 806 -29.99 14.38 -25.81
CA ASN A 806 -30.95 14.51 -26.91
C ASN A 806 -30.72 13.52 -28.07
N ALA A 807 -29.67 12.69 -28.02
CA ALA A 807 -29.34 11.77 -29.11
C ALA A 807 -30.40 10.65 -29.23
N PRO A 808 -30.79 10.25 -30.47
CA PRO A 808 -31.90 9.33 -30.68
C PRO A 808 -31.63 7.91 -30.16
N HIS A 809 -30.37 7.47 -30.17
CA HIS A 809 -29.94 6.13 -29.75
C HIS A 809 -28.80 6.27 -28.73
N ALA A 810 -29.14 6.21 -27.44
CA ALA A 810 -28.22 6.49 -26.34
C ALA A 810 -28.39 5.54 -25.15
N LEU A 811 -27.35 4.76 -24.85
CA LEU A 811 -27.31 3.75 -23.79
C LEU A 811 -26.58 4.25 -22.54
N ARG A 812 -27.07 3.88 -21.35
CA ARG A 812 -26.71 4.53 -20.07
C ARG A 812 -25.98 3.57 -19.10
N PHE A 813 -24.65 3.60 -19.14
CA PHE A 813 -23.78 2.74 -18.35
C PHE A 813 -23.35 3.37 -17.02
N TYR A 814 -22.85 2.56 -16.09
CA TYR A 814 -22.31 3.03 -14.80
C TYR A 814 -20.94 3.72 -14.94
N ARG A 815 -20.12 3.25 -15.90
CA ARG A 815 -18.76 3.73 -16.24
C ARG A 815 -18.57 3.77 -17.76
N ALA A 816 -17.69 4.64 -18.24
CA ALA A 816 -17.37 4.73 -19.68
C ALA A 816 -16.66 3.46 -20.21
N ARG A 817 -15.74 2.88 -19.44
CA ARG A 817 -15.07 1.60 -19.80
C ARG A 817 -16.04 0.46 -20.10
N ASN A 818 -17.20 0.44 -19.45
CA ASN A 818 -18.23 -0.57 -19.66
C ASN A 818 -18.91 -0.39 -21.03
N ALA A 819 -19.23 0.85 -21.41
CA ALA A 819 -19.76 1.19 -22.72
C ALA A 819 -18.80 0.77 -23.85
N ILE A 820 -17.52 1.11 -23.70
CA ILE A 820 -16.45 0.77 -24.65
C ILE A 820 -16.36 -0.75 -24.82
N TYR A 821 -16.26 -1.51 -23.73
CA TYR A 821 -16.24 -2.98 -23.77
C TYR A 821 -17.44 -3.56 -24.52
N HIS A 822 -18.66 -3.09 -24.23
CA HIS A 822 -19.86 -3.62 -24.88
C HIS A 822 -19.92 -3.28 -26.37
N LEU A 823 -19.56 -2.06 -26.78
CA LEU A 823 -19.45 -1.69 -28.20
C LEU A 823 -18.42 -2.55 -28.92
N PHE A 824 -17.18 -2.57 -28.43
CA PHE A 824 -16.11 -3.30 -29.11
C PHE A 824 -16.36 -4.80 -29.11
N LYS A 825 -17.08 -5.35 -28.14
CA LYS A 825 -17.52 -6.76 -28.15
C LYS A 825 -18.58 -7.02 -29.20
N ALA A 826 -19.51 -6.08 -29.42
CA ALA A 826 -20.48 -6.16 -30.50
C ALA A 826 -19.84 -6.03 -31.89
N LEU A 827 -18.77 -5.23 -32.02
CA LEU A 827 -17.99 -5.10 -33.24
C LEU A 827 -17.09 -6.32 -33.51
N CYS A 828 -16.38 -6.84 -32.51
CA CYS A 828 -15.55 -8.04 -32.68
C CYS A 828 -16.38 -9.30 -32.98
N ALA A 829 -17.65 -9.34 -32.54
CA ALA A 829 -18.59 -10.40 -32.89
C ALA A 829 -19.01 -10.41 -34.37
N SER A 830 -18.89 -9.28 -35.09
CA SER A 830 -19.10 -9.21 -36.55
C SER A 830 -17.80 -9.11 -37.36
N ARG A 831 -16.70 -8.68 -36.74
CA ARG A 831 -15.35 -8.61 -37.33
C ARG A 831 -14.31 -9.24 -36.38
N PRO A 832 -14.03 -10.56 -36.47
CA PRO A 832 -13.18 -11.27 -35.50
C PRO A 832 -11.71 -10.82 -35.41
N ASN A 833 -11.23 -9.96 -36.30
CA ASN A 833 -9.88 -9.39 -36.30
C ASN A 833 -9.87 -7.85 -36.19
N LEU A 834 -10.97 -7.25 -35.70
CA LEU A 834 -11.19 -5.80 -35.66
C LEU A 834 -9.94 -5.04 -35.16
N THR A 835 -9.39 -4.19 -36.01
CA THR A 835 -8.18 -3.43 -35.72
C THR A 835 -8.49 -1.95 -35.51
N VAL A 836 -8.05 -1.41 -34.38
CA VAL A 836 -8.41 -0.06 -33.90
C VAL A 836 -7.16 0.77 -33.78
N LEU A 837 -7.10 1.88 -34.51
CA LEU A 837 -6.05 2.88 -34.37
C LEU A 837 -6.42 3.83 -33.21
N VAL A 838 -5.66 3.75 -32.11
CA VAL A 838 -5.89 4.51 -30.87
C VAL A 838 -4.75 5.51 -30.60
N PRO A 839 -4.99 6.64 -29.91
CA PRO A 839 -3.93 7.60 -29.60
C PRO A 839 -2.97 7.04 -28.55
N ASP A 840 -1.67 7.33 -28.66
CA ASP A 840 -0.64 6.86 -27.72
C ASP A 840 -0.62 7.62 -26.36
N TYR A 841 -1.29 8.77 -26.28
CA TYR A 841 -1.59 9.47 -25.02
C TYR A 841 -2.99 9.10 -24.51
N TYR A 842 -3.08 8.08 -23.63
CA TYR A 842 -4.33 7.46 -23.18
C TYR A 842 -4.34 7.08 -21.68
N SER A 843 -5.51 6.74 -21.12
CA SER A 843 -5.71 6.48 -19.67
C SER A 843 -5.49 5.02 -19.24
N GLY A 844 -5.42 4.10 -20.20
CA GLY A 844 -5.31 2.65 -20.03
C GLY A 844 -6.66 1.95 -19.94
N ASN A 845 -7.68 2.63 -19.42
CA ASN A 845 -8.97 2.02 -19.07
C ASN A 845 -9.82 1.66 -20.31
N GLU A 846 -9.79 2.52 -21.32
CA GLU A 846 -10.36 2.31 -22.65
C GLU A 846 -9.60 1.23 -23.44
N VAL A 847 -8.26 1.25 -23.40
CA VAL A 847 -7.37 0.26 -24.03
C VAL A 847 -7.62 -1.15 -23.47
N LEU A 848 -7.69 -1.29 -22.14
CA LEU A 848 -8.02 -2.56 -21.48
C LEU A 848 -9.44 -3.05 -21.82
N ALA A 849 -10.41 -2.13 -21.92
CA ALA A 849 -11.79 -2.47 -22.28
C ALA A 849 -11.92 -2.97 -23.73
N MET A 850 -11.20 -2.35 -24.68
CA MET A 850 -11.16 -2.79 -26.08
C MET A 850 -10.48 -4.16 -26.24
N ARG A 851 -9.33 -4.36 -25.60
CA ARG A 851 -8.60 -5.66 -25.63
C ARG A 851 -9.41 -6.79 -25.01
N ALA A 852 -10.02 -6.56 -23.84
CA ALA A 852 -10.87 -7.55 -23.19
C ALA A 852 -12.13 -7.90 -24.01
N ALA A 853 -12.51 -7.06 -24.97
CA ALA A 853 -13.59 -7.30 -25.92
C ALA A 853 -13.15 -8.05 -27.21
N GLY A 854 -11.83 -8.24 -27.41
CA GLY A 854 -11.24 -8.94 -28.55
C GLY A 854 -10.56 -8.06 -29.61
N ALA A 855 -10.58 -6.74 -29.45
CA ALA A 855 -10.05 -5.82 -30.47
C ALA A 855 -8.52 -5.76 -30.47
N ARG A 856 -7.92 -5.77 -31.68
CA ARG A 856 -6.49 -5.52 -31.90
C ARG A 856 -6.26 -4.01 -31.90
N LEU A 857 -5.20 -3.53 -31.25
CA LEU A 857 -4.90 -2.11 -31.15
C LEU A 857 -3.59 -1.76 -31.88
N GLN A 858 -3.58 -0.61 -32.54
CA GLN A 858 -2.42 0.07 -33.11
C GLN A 858 -2.38 1.50 -32.57
N TYR A 859 -1.20 2.11 -32.51
CA TYR A 859 -1.01 3.38 -31.81
C TYR A 859 -0.59 4.51 -32.77
N CYS A 860 -1.32 5.63 -32.75
CA CYS A 860 -0.96 6.86 -33.46
C CYS A 860 -0.37 7.91 -32.49
N PRO A 861 0.73 8.60 -32.85
CA PRO A 861 1.34 9.63 -32.00
C PRO A 861 0.43 10.83 -31.71
N VAL A 862 0.47 11.31 -30.47
CA VAL A 862 -0.19 12.56 -30.04
C VAL A 862 0.85 13.66 -29.83
N GLY A 863 0.69 14.78 -30.54
CA GLY A 863 1.59 15.93 -30.43
C GLY A 863 1.50 16.64 -29.06
N ARG A 864 2.50 17.47 -28.74
CA ARG A 864 2.60 18.19 -27.44
C ARG A 864 1.43 19.12 -27.11
N HIS A 865 0.55 19.43 -28.06
CA HIS A 865 -0.70 20.17 -27.85
C HIS A 865 -1.94 19.27 -27.70
N MET A 866 -1.73 17.98 -27.36
CA MET A 866 -2.78 16.96 -27.23
C MET A 866 -3.64 16.79 -28.50
N GLN A 867 -3.02 16.90 -29.68
CA GLN A 867 -3.72 16.71 -30.96
C GLN A 867 -3.08 15.61 -31.81
N LEU A 868 -3.91 14.90 -32.56
CA LEU A 868 -3.52 14.00 -33.64
C LEU A 868 -3.19 14.82 -34.91
N ASP A 869 -2.13 14.47 -35.63
CA ASP A 869 -1.91 14.96 -37.00
C ASP A 869 -2.66 14.06 -37.99
N PRO A 870 -3.64 14.57 -38.78
CA PRO A 870 -4.30 13.79 -39.82
C PRO A 870 -3.34 13.14 -40.83
N ASN A 871 -2.16 13.72 -41.06
CA ASN A 871 -1.14 13.15 -41.94
C ASN A 871 -0.47 11.91 -41.32
N ASP A 872 -0.24 11.88 -40.00
CA ASP A 872 0.24 10.67 -39.31
C ASP A 872 -0.84 9.58 -39.27
N VAL A 873 -2.10 9.96 -39.05
CA VAL A 873 -3.22 9.02 -39.14
C VAL A 873 -3.32 8.45 -40.56
N GLU A 874 -3.26 9.27 -41.61
CA GLU A 874 -3.32 8.78 -42.99
C GLU A 874 -2.10 7.91 -43.37
N ARG A 875 -0.89 8.24 -42.90
CA ARG A 875 0.31 7.40 -43.07
C ARG A 875 0.14 6.02 -42.43
N LEU A 876 -0.41 5.95 -41.21
CA LEU A 876 -0.64 4.70 -40.50
C LEU A 876 -1.77 3.88 -41.17
N CYS A 877 -2.88 4.53 -41.54
CA CYS A 877 -3.97 3.87 -42.26
C CYS A 877 -3.53 3.32 -43.64
N ALA A 878 -2.57 3.95 -44.30
CA ALA A 878 -1.98 3.47 -45.56
C ALA A 878 -0.96 2.32 -45.39
N ARG A 879 -0.52 2.02 -44.16
CA ARG A 879 0.38 0.89 -43.84
C ARG A 879 -0.38 -0.32 -43.28
N ASP A 880 -1.39 -0.05 -42.45
CA ASP A 880 -1.92 -1.03 -41.49
C ASP A 880 -3.43 -1.36 -41.68
N GLU A 881 -4.14 -0.64 -42.54
CA GLU A 881 -5.57 -0.80 -42.88
C GLU A 881 -6.53 -1.04 -41.67
N PRO A 882 -6.55 -0.17 -40.64
CA PRO A 882 -7.39 -0.34 -39.45
C PRO A 882 -8.89 -0.12 -39.73
N ASP A 883 -9.75 -0.94 -39.11
CA ASP A 883 -11.22 -0.83 -39.19
C ASP A 883 -11.79 0.45 -38.58
N VAL A 884 -11.18 0.92 -37.49
CA VAL A 884 -11.73 1.95 -36.60
C VAL A 884 -10.67 2.97 -36.20
N LEU A 885 -10.95 4.27 -36.34
CA LEU A 885 -10.19 5.34 -35.69
C LEU A 885 -10.83 5.70 -34.34
N TYR A 886 -10.07 5.59 -33.25
CA TYR A 886 -10.48 6.02 -31.92
C TYR A 886 -9.88 7.40 -31.62
N VAL A 887 -10.73 8.38 -31.29
CA VAL A 887 -10.35 9.79 -31.15
C VAL A 887 -10.65 10.27 -29.74
N ILE A 888 -9.64 10.77 -29.02
CA ILE A 888 -9.83 11.31 -27.66
C ILE A 888 -9.88 12.85 -27.70
N HIS A 889 -10.96 13.42 -27.19
CA HIS A 889 -11.11 14.87 -27.03
C HIS A 889 -10.59 15.31 -25.66
N TYR A 890 -9.31 15.66 -25.59
CA TYR A 890 -8.64 15.97 -24.33
C TYR A 890 -9.15 17.29 -23.72
N LEU A 891 -9.51 17.23 -22.44
CA LEU A 891 -9.79 18.37 -21.56
C LEU A 891 -10.89 19.36 -21.99
N GLY A 892 -11.57 19.14 -23.13
CA GLY A 892 -12.57 20.03 -23.73
C GLY A 892 -12.26 20.46 -25.17
N TRP A 893 -11.04 20.23 -25.67
CA TRP A 893 -10.64 20.68 -27.00
C TRP A 893 -11.00 19.66 -28.08
N PRO A 894 -11.43 20.13 -29.27
CA PRO A 894 -11.63 19.27 -30.42
C PRO A 894 -10.29 18.75 -30.96
N GLN A 895 -10.31 17.52 -31.46
CA GLN A 895 -9.33 17.05 -32.45
C GLN A 895 -9.59 17.69 -33.83
N PRO A 896 -8.73 17.52 -34.85
CA PRO A 896 -8.95 18.02 -36.22
C PRO A 896 -10.11 17.34 -36.97
N MET A 897 -11.32 17.35 -36.40
CA MET A 897 -12.43 16.48 -36.78
C MET A 897 -12.84 16.59 -38.24
N ASN A 898 -12.82 17.78 -38.83
CA ASN A 898 -13.23 17.95 -40.24
C ASN A 898 -12.30 17.14 -41.17
N ALA A 899 -10.99 17.12 -40.90
CA ALA A 899 -10.02 16.30 -41.63
C ALA A 899 -10.07 14.81 -41.26
N LEU A 900 -10.28 14.48 -39.98
CA LEU A 900 -10.35 13.07 -39.52
C LEU A 900 -11.63 12.36 -40.01
N VAL A 901 -12.76 13.07 -40.08
CA VAL A 901 -14.02 12.57 -40.65
C VAL A 901 -13.88 12.38 -42.16
N GLU A 902 -13.29 13.34 -42.88
CA GLU A 902 -13.02 13.19 -44.31
C GLU A 902 -12.10 11.98 -44.57
N LEU A 903 -11.01 11.84 -43.81
CA LEU A 903 -10.10 10.71 -43.91
C LEU A 903 -10.81 9.37 -43.68
N CYS A 904 -11.63 9.26 -42.63
CA CYS A 904 -12.41 8.03 -42.38
C CYS A 904 -13.37 7.72 -43.53
N ALA A 905 -14.08 8.73 -44.04
CA ALA A 905 -14.99 8.58 -45.17
C ALA A 905 -14.27 8.16 -46.47
N ARG A 906 -13.12 8.76 -46.80
CA ARG A 906 -12.28 8.38 -47.95
C ARG A 906 -11.71 6.97 -47.85
N ARG A 907 -11.54 6.43 -46.63
CA ARG A 907 -10.95 5.11 -46.35
C ARG A 907 -11.98 4.03 -46.01
N GLY A 908 -13.27 4.37 -45.87
CA GLY A 908 -14.31 3.43 -45.41
C GLY A 908 -14.18 3.00 -43.95
N MET A 909 -13.44 3.76 -43.13
CA MET A 909 -13.20 3.47 -41.71
C MET A 909 -14.36 3.96 -40.85
N LEU A 910 -14.58 3.27 -39.73
CA LEU A 910 -15.49 3.72 -38.67
C LEU A 910 -14.78 4.69 -37.71
N LEU A 911 -15.52 5.65 -37.16
CA LEU A 911 -14.98 6.68 -36.27
C LEU A 911 -15.63 6.63 -34.87
N PHE A 912 -14.80 6.57 -33.83
CA PHE A 912 -15.24 6.55 -32.43
C PHE A 912 -14.73 7.79 -31.67
N GLU A 913 -15.64 8.55 -31.05
CA GLU A 913 -15.29 9.74 -30.25
C GLU A 913 -15.33 9.47 -28.74
N ASP A 914 -14.18 9.51 -28.08
CA ASP A 914 -14.08 9.56 -26.62
C ASP A 914 -14.21 11.01 -26.12
N CYS A 915 -15.45 11.36 -25.78
CA CYS A 915 -15.84 12.62 -25.17
C CYS A 915 -15.83 12.57 -23.63
N ALA A 916 -15.12 11.62 -23.01
CA ALA A 916 -15.06 11.48 -21.55
C ALA A 916 -14.54 12.73 -20.82
N LEU A 917 -13.86 13.65 -21.53
CA LEU A 917 -13.34 14.91 -21.00
C LEU A 917 -13.95 16.16 -21.65
N ALA A 918 -14.81 16.01 -22.67
CA ALA A 918 -15.23 17.10 -23.56
C ALA A 918 -16.74 17.40 -23.59
N LEU A 919 -17.54 16.76 -22.72
CA LEU A 919 -18.98 17.03 -22.57
C LEU A 919 -19.29 18.55 -22.48
N LEU A 920 -20.29 19.00 -23.26
CA LEU A 920 -20.69 20.40 -23.51
C LEU A 920 -19.76 21.23 -24.41
N SER A 921 -18.79 20.62 -25.09
CA SER A 921 -17.97 21.29 -26.10
C SER A 921 -18.53 21.06 -27.50
N GLU A 922 -18.43 22.08 -28.34
CA GLU A 922 -18.82 22.07 -29.76
C GLU A 922 -17.64 22.49 -30.64
N LEU A 923 -17.67 22.06 -31.90
CA LEU A 923 -16.85 22.57 -33.01
C LEU A 923 -17.82 23.05 -34.09
N ASP A 924 -17.63 24.27 -34.59
CA ASP A 924 -18.46 24.87 -35.66
C ASP A 924 -19.98 24.80 -35.37
N GLY A 925 -20.36 24.96 -34.09
CA GLY A 925 -21.75 24.86 -33.60
C GLY A 925 -22.29 23.43 -33.43
N LYS A 926 -21.56 22.41 -33.90
CA LYS A 926 -21.92 20.99 -33.78
C LYS A 926 -21.27 20.36 -32.53
N PRO A 927 -22.02 19.64 -31.68
CA PRO A 927 -21.47 19.08 -30.44
C PRO A 927 -20.46 17.95 -30.71
N LEU A 928 -19.37 17.94 -29.94
CA LEU A 928 -18.41 16.82 -29.98
C LEU A 928 -19.08 15.53 -29.52
N GLY A 929 -18.75 14.42 -30.18
CA GLY A 929 -19.44 13.14 -30.06
C GLY A 929 -20.57 12.91 -31.07
N SER A 930 -20.79 13.83 -32.02
CA SER A 930 -21.76 13.70 -33.12
C SER A 930 -21.12 13.67 -34.52
N PHE A 931 -19.79 13.54 -34.59
CA PHE A 931 -18.99 13.47 -35.82
C PHE A 931 -18.67 12.04 -36.24
N GLY A 932 -18.37 11.16 -35.28
CA GLY A 932 -18.15 9.73 -35.50
C GLY A 932 -19.42 8.88 -35.43
N ASP A 933 -19.29 7.59 -35.78
CA ASP A 933 -20.39 6.63 -35.75
C ASP A 933 -20.89 6.34 -34.33
N TRP A 934 -19.98 6.36 -33.37
CA TRP A 934 -20.27 6.23 -31.94
C TRP A 934 -19.50 7.25 -31.11
N ALA A 935 -20.03 7.57 -29.93
CA ALA A 935 -19.34 8.40 -28.96
C ALA A 935 -19.60 7.95 -27.52
N VAL A 936 -18.60 8.12 -26.64
CA VAL A 936 -18.73 7.83 -25.21
C VAL A 936 -18.48 9.06 -24.32
N PHE A 937 -19.33 9.22 -23.30
CA PHE A 937 -19.28 10.33 -22.35
C PHE A 937 -19.16 9.81 -20.92
N CYS A 938 -18.31 10.44 -20.10
CA CYS A 938 -18.00 10.02 -18.74
C CYS A 938 -18.55 11.03 -17.71
N LEU A 939 -19.84 10.96 -17.42
CA LEU A 939 -20.59 12.04 -16.78
C LEU A 939 -20.08 12.43 -15.38
N TYR A 940 -19.58 11.48 -14.60
CA TYR A 940 -19.05 11.74 -13.25
C TYR A 940 -17.70 12.48 -13.22
N LYS A 941 -17.02 12.65 -14.36
CA LYS A 941 -15.85 13.56 -14.46
C LYS A 941 -16.34 15.01 -14.52
N THR A 942 -17.38 15.29 -15.30
CA THR A 942 -17.84 16.66 -15.64
C THR A 942 -18.97 17.19 -14.75
N LEU A 943 -19.86 16.31 -14.29
CA LEU A 943 -21.10 16.65 -13.57
C LEU A 943 -21.05 16.17 -12.12
N PRO A 944 -21.82 16.76 -11.18
CA PRO A 944 -21.84 16.37 -9.76
C PRO A 944 -22.67 15.09 -9.52
N VAL A 945 -22.40 14.02 -10.28
CA VAL A 945 -23.17 12.76 -10.26
C VAL A 945 -22.36 11.61 -9.66
N PRO A 946 -23.00 10.67 -8.93
CA PRO A 946 -22.28 9.59 -8.23
C PRO A 946 -21.72 8.50 -9.15
N ASN A 947 -22.23 8.39 -10.38
CA ASN A 947 -21.84 7.44 -11.43
C ASN A 947 -22.51 7.89 -12.76
N GLY A 948 -22.18 7.25 -13.87
CA GLY A 948 -22.86 7.47 -15.13
C GLY A 948 -21.93 7.69 -16.33
N ALA A 949 -22.28 7.04 -17.43
CA ALA A 949 -21.73 7.24 -18.76
C ALA A 949 -22.83 7.09 -19.81
N VAL A 950 -22.63 7.71 -20.97
CA VAL A 950 -23.53 7.57 -22.13
C VAL A 950 -22.72 7.03 -23.30
N LEU A 951 -23.25 6.02 -23.99
CA LEU A 951 -22.81 5.58 -25.31
C LEU A 951 -23.85 6.05 -26.33
N VAL A 952 -23.44 6.76 -27.37
CA VAL A 952 -24.31 7.19 -28.47
C VAL A 952 -24.03 6.33 -29.71
N GLN A 953 -25.08 5.99 -30.45
CA GLN A 953 -25.02 5.46 -31.81
C GLN A 953 -25.56 6.55 -32.75
N ASN A 954 -24.68 7.19 -33.53
CA ASN A 954 -25.04 8.33 -34.39
C ASN A 954 -25.53 7.86 -35.78
N THR A 955 -24.77 6.98 -36.42
CA THR A 955 -24.99 6.47 -37.79
C THR A 955 -25.13 4.94 -37.77
N ALA A 956 -24.13 4.24 -37.25
CA ALA A 956 -24.07 2.79 -37.21
C ALA A 956 -24.77 2.22 -35.96
N LYS A 957 -25.98 1.69 -36.14
CA LYS A 957 -26.77 1.10 -35.04
C LYS A 957 -26.52 -0.40 -34.90
N LEU A 958 -26.02 -0.83 -33.75
CA LEU A 958 -25.86 -2.25 -33.41
C LEU A 958 -27.05 -2.74 -32.57
N GLU A 959 -27.87 -3.63 -33.13
CA GLU A 959 -29.02 -4.19 -32.41
C GLU A 959 -28.64 -5.01 -31.16
N SER A 960 -27.45 -5.60 -31.14
CA SER A 960 -26.91 -6.31 -29.99
C SER A 960 -26.72 -5.39 -28.76
N LEU A 961 -26.50 -4.10 -28.98
CA LEU A 961 -26.43 -3.09 -27.91
C LEU A 961 -27.80 -2.63 -27.45
N GLU A 962 -28.77 -2.47 -28.36
CA GLU A 962 -30.16 -2.14 -28.03
C GLU A 962 -30.84 -3.25 -27.20
N ARG A 963 -30.46 -4.52 -27.44
CA ARG A 963 -30.93 -5.70 -26.72
C ARG A 963 -30.23 -5.93 -25.37
N LEU A 964 -29.23 -5.10 -25.00
CA LEU A 964 -28.37 -5.30 -23.83
C LEU A 964 -29.09 -5.01 -22.49
N ARG A 965 -29.18 -6.02 -21.62
CA ARG A 965 -29.84 -5.90 -20.30
C ARG A 965 -28.85 -5.51 -19.19
N LEU A 966 -28.72 -4.21 -18.96
CA LEU A 966 -27.88 -3.67 -17.88
C LEU A 966 -28.52 -3.86 -16.48
N ARG A 967 -27.70 -4.30 -15.52
CA ARG A 967 -28.03 -4.53 -14.11
C ARG A 967 -27.90 -3.22 -13.31
N HIS A 968 -28.83 -2.94 -12.40
CA HIS A 968 -28.72 -1.78 -11.50
C HIS A 968 -27.82 -2.08 -10.28
N VAL A 969 -26.95 -1.14 -9.91
CA VAL A 969 -26.07 -1.25 -8.73
C VAL A 969 -26.83 -0.97 -7.42
N GLY A 970 -26.49 -1.69 -6.35
CA GLY A 970 -27.12 -1.58 -5.03
C GLY A 970 -27.07 -0.17 -4.41
N PRO A 971 -28.09 0.24 -3.63
CA PRO A 971 -28.38 1.64 -3.36
C PRO A 971 -27.28 2.41 -2.63
N ALA A 972 -26.59 1.82 -1.63
CA ALA A 972 -25.53 2.54 -0.91
C ALA A 972 -24.16 2.58 -1.62
N SER A 973 -23.99 1.91 -2.77
CA SER A 973 -22.91 2.25 -3.70
C SER A 973 -23.12 3.68 -4.21
N VAL A 974 -24.35 3.97 -4.63
CA VAL A 974 -24.79 5.28 -5.09
C VAL A 974 -24.80 6.29 -3.93
N LEU A 975 -25.50 6.00 -2.81
CA LEU A 975 -25.58 6.90 -1.66
C LEU A 975 -24.21 7.18 -1.03
N GLY A 976 -23.29 6.20 -1.04
CA GLY A 976 -21.93 6.36 -0.50
C GLY A 976 -21.12 7.42 -1.27
N ARG A 977 -21.19 7.43 -2.60
CA ARG A 977 -20.54 8.46 -3.43
C ARG A 977 -21.31 9.78 -3.43
N THR A 978 -22.65 9.74 -3.40
CA THR A 978 -23.49 10.94 -3.20
C THR A 978 -23.13 11.69 -1.91
N ALA A 979 -23.00 10.98 -0.78
CA ALA A 979 -22.60 11.57 0.50
C ALA A 979 -21.19 12.17 0.45
N GLU A 980 -20.26 11.56 -0.29
CA GLU A 980 -18.93 12.14 -0.52
C GLU A 980 -18.99 13.46 -1.30
N LEU A 981 -19.76 13.52 -2.39
CA LEU A 981 -19.94 14.73 -3.20
C LEU A 981 -20.57 15.87 -2.37
N PHE A 982 -21.53 15.56 -1.50
CA PHE A 982 -22.10 16.52 -0.54
C PHE A 982 -21.05 17.04 0.46
N VAL A 983 -20.18 16.17 0.98
CA VAL A 983 -19.13 16.59 1.92
C VAL A 983 -18.02 17.41 1.24
N GLN A 984 -17.64 17.09 0.00
CA GLN A 984 -16.74 17.92 -0.79
C GLN A 984 -17.32 19.33 -0.96
N ARG A 985 -18.61 19.44 -1.30
CA ARG A 985 -19.33 20.70 -1.47
C ARG A 985 -19.45 21.54 -0.19
N ALA A 986 -19.55 20.88 0.96
CA ALA A 986 -19.57 21.54 2.26
C ALA A 986 -18.17 22.00 2.71
N ARG A 987 -17.11 21.23 2.38
CA ARG A 987 -15.72 21.58 2.69
C ARG A 987 -15.26 22.82 1.91
N SER A 988 -15.59 22.94 0.62
CA SER A 988 -15.21 24.07 -0.25
C SER A 988 -16.05 25.35 -0.05
N ARG A 989 -16.65 25.54 1.14
CA ARG A 989 -17.56 26.65 1.47
C ARG A 989 -17.55 27.07 2.94
N ALA A 990 -16.72 26.46 3.78
CA ALA A 990 -16.80 26.65 5.23
C ALA A 990 -15.43 26.46 5.89
N ASP A 991 -14.56 27.47 5.76
CA ASP A 991 -13.12 27.36 6.05
C ASP A 991 -12.80 26.99 7.50
N ARG A 992 -13.70 27.30 8.45
CA ARG A 992 -13.60 26.87 9.87
C ARG A 992 -14.32 25.56 10.21
N LEU A 993 -15.22 25.06 9.37
CA LEU A 993 -15.99 23.82 9.61
C LEU A 993 -15.47 22.62 8.79
N GLY A 994 -14.72 22.85 7.71
CA GLY A 994 -14.21 21.79 6.83
C GLY A 994 -13.37 20.71 7.54
N ALA A 995 -12.64 21.08 8.59
CA ALA A 995 -11.86 20.14 9.41
C ALA A 995 -12.76 19.21 10.25
N ALA A 996 -13.79 19.75 10.90
CA ALA A 996 -14.77 18.96 11.66
C ALA A 996 -15.61 18.06 10.73
N LEU A 997 -16.04 18.59 9.58
CA LEU A 997 -16.71 17.81 8.53
C LEU A 997 -15.82 16.69 7.96
N CYS A 998 -14.49 16.81 8.02
CA CYS A 998 -13.56 15.73 7.65
C CYS A 998 -13.51 14.60 8.71
N ALA A 999 -13.80 14.88 9.98
CA ALA A 999 -14.04 13.82 10.97
C ALA A 999 -15.37 13.09 10.69
N VAL A 1000 -16.43 13.84 10.36
CA VAL A 1000 -17.74 13.28 9.96
C VAL A 1000 -17.63 12.48 8.65
N LYS A 1001 -16.85 12.94 7.65
CA LYS A 1001 -16.55 12.17 6.41
C LYS A 1001 -15.97 10.81 6.74
N ARG A 1002 -14.97 10.78 7.64
CA ARG A 1002 -14.32 9.55 8.09
C ARG A 1002 -15.25 8.70 8.95
N GLY A 1003 -16.17 9.28 9.71
CA GLY A 1003 -17.23 8.57 10.44
C GLY A 1003 -18.21 7.86 9.50
N LEU A 1004 -18.90 8.62 8.64
CA LEU A 1004 -19.89 8.10 7.69
C LEU A 1004 -19.27 7.18 6.62
N GLY A 1005 -18.03 7.46 6.19
CA GLY A 1005 -17.27 6.59 5.31
C GLY A 1005 -16.95 5.23 5.94
N ARG A 1006 -16.67 5.19 7.25
CA ARG A 1006 -16.51 3.93 8.01
C ARG A 1006 -17.86 3.22 8.21
N ALA A 1007 -18.91 3.94 8.63
CA ALA A 1007 -20.24 3.35 8.85
C ALA A 1007 -20.84 2.75 7.57
N ALA A 1008 -20.82 3.49 6.45
CA ALA A 1008 -21.29 3.00 5.16
C ALA A 1008 -20.23 2.17 4.39
N GLY A 1009 -19.12 1.80 5.03
CA GLY A 1009 -18.24 0.71 4.60
C GLY A 1009 -18.51 -0.58 5.41
N ALA A 1010 -18.86 -0.44 6.68
CA ALA A 1010 -19.27 -1.53 7.57
C ALA A 1010 -20.72 -2.04 7.37
N LEU A 1011 -21.42 -1.58 6.31
CA LEU A 1011 -22.79 -1.98 5.95
C LEU A 1011 -22.85 -2.80 4.64
N GLU A 1012 -21.73 -3.38 4.21
CA GLU A 1012 -21.58 -4.36 3.12
C GLU A 1012 -22.14 -4.03 1.72
N VAL A 1013 -22.70 -2.85 1.47
CA VAL A 1013 -23.15 -2.55 0.11
C VAL A 1013 -21.95 -2.47 -0.82
N HIS A 1014 -21.91 -3.40 -1.77
CA HIS A 1014 -20.93 -3.47 -2.85
C HIS A 1014 -20.71 -2.10 -3.47
N ARG A 1015 -19.60 -1.45 -3.12
CA ARG A 1015 -19.18 -0.18 -3.72
C ARG A 1015 -18.39 -0.50 -4.97
N THR A 1016 -19.06 -0.46 -6.12
CA THR A 1016 -18.38 -0.35 -7.41
C THR A 1016 -17.71 1.03 -7.45
N PRO A 1017 -16.38 1.16 -7.33
CA PRO A 1017 -15.74 2.46 -7.24
C PRO A 1017 -15.90 3.25 -8.54
N VAL A 1018 -15.63 4.55 -8.50
CA VAL A 1018 -15.78 5.45 -9.63
C VAL A 1018 -14.53 6.32 -9.71
N GLY A 1019 -13.60 5.93 -10.59
CA GLY A 1019 -12.24 6.51 -10.70
C GLY A 1019 -11.09 5.52 -10.43
N ASP A 1020 -11.36 4.21 -10.49
CA ASP A 1020 -10.36 3.14 -10.44
C ASP A 1020 -9.64 2.95 -11.80
N MET A 1021 -8.39 2.47 -11.76
CA MET A 1021 -7.59 2.18 -12.98
C MET A 1021 -7.65 0.70 -13.43
N GLY A 1022 -8.53 -0.11 -12.83
CA GLY A 1022 -8.74 -1.50 -13.19
C GLY A 1022 -9.89 -1.70 -14.18
N PHE A 1023 -9.82 -2.76 -14.98
CA PHE A 1023 -10.95 -3.27 -15.78
C PHE A 1023 -11.41 -4.61 -15.22
N ASP A 1024 -12.71 -4.76 -14.96
CA ASP A 1024 -13.33 -5.95 -14.36
C ASP A 1024 -14.47 -6.42 -15.27
N VAL A 1025 -14.24 -7.55 -15.94
CA VAL A 1025 -15.18 -8.18 -16.88
C VAL A 1025 -16.49 -8.60 -16.18
N THR A 1026 -16.47 -8.89 -14.88
CA THR A 1026 -17.68 -9.33 -14.14
C THR A 1026 -18.66 -8.18 -13.85
N ALA A 1027 -18.15 -6.94 -13.90
CA ALA A 1027 -18.85 -5.70 -13.56
C ALA A 1027 -19.15 -4.80 -14.79
N VAL A 1028 -19.17 -5.37 -16.01
CA VAL A 1028 -19.43 -4.63 -17.26
C VAL A 1028 -20.91 -4.26 -17.46
N ASP A 1029 -21.85 -5.17 -17.18
CA ASP A 1029 -23.28 -4.94 -17.46
C ASP A 1029 -23.96 -4.07 -16.39
N LEU A 1030 -23.38 -2.93 -16.02
CA LEU A 1030 -23.89 -2.04 -14.98
C LEU A 1030 -24.52 -0.76 -15.57
N ALA A 1031 -25.76 -0.50 -15.19
CA ALA A 1031 -26.55 0.66 -15.60
C ALA A 1031 -26.20 1.93 -14.79
N MET A 1032 -26.41 3.10 -15.40
CA MET A 1032 -26.42 4.37 -14.67
C MET A 1032 -27.51 4.37 -13.58
N SER A 1033 -27.25 5.04 -12.46
CA SER A 1033 -28.22 5.15 -11.37
C SER A 1033 -29.31 6.19 -11.65
N ARG A 1034 -30.56 5.88 -11.26
CA ARG A 1034 -31.71 6.80 -11.32
C ARG A 1034 -31.49 8.12 -10.55
N LEU A 1035 -30.54 8.14 -9.62
CA LEU A 1035 -30.14 9.37 -8.93
C LEU A 1035 -29.29 10.28 -9.84
N SER A 1036 -28.32 9.72 -10.56
CA SER A 1036 -27.57 10.47 -11.58
C SER A 1036 -28.52 11.07 -12.62
N GLU A 1037 -29.45 10.29 -13.16
CA GLU A 1037 -30.48 10.75 -14.10
C GLU A 1037 -31.31 11.91 -13.53
N ARG A 1038 -31.76 11.81 -12.28
CA ARG A 1038 -32.57 12.84 -11.62
C ARG A 1038 -31.81 14.16 -11.40
N VAL A 1039 -30.51 14.08 -11.11
CA VAL A 1039 -29.62 15.25 -10.96
C VAL A 1039 -29.34 15.87 -12.33
N ILE A 1040 -28.97 15.06 -13.34
CA ILE A 1040 -28.80 15.50 -14.74
C ILE A 1040 -30.03 16.28 -15.23
N GLY A 1041 -31.24 15.80 -14.90
CA GLY A 1041 -32.51 16.48 -15.16
C GLY A 1041 -32.72 17.88 -14.55
N ARG A 1042 -31.78 18.39 -13.76
CA ARG A 1042 -31.85 19.66 -13.01
C ARG A 1042 -30.58 20.53 -13.16
N LEU A 1043 -29.63 20.08 -13.97
CA LEU A 1043 -28.43 20.85 -14.26
C LEU A 1043 -28.70 21.90 -15.34
N ASP A 1044 -28.03 23.04 -15.18
CA ASP A 1044 -28.03 24.14 -16.13
C ASP A 1044 -26.71 24.06 -16.91
N PHE A 1045 -26.75 23.43 -18.08
CA PHE A 1045 -25.55 23.17 -18.89
C PHE A 1045 -24.97 24.46 -19.48
N ALA A 1046 -25.80 25.44 -19.80
CA ALA A 1046 -25.35 26.77 -20.24
C ALA A 1046 -24.55 27.48 -19.14
N GLU A 1047 -25.04 27.48 -17.89
CA GLU A 1047 -24.31 28.03 -16.74
C GLU A 1047 -23.05 27.21 -16.40
N ILE A 1048 -23.07 25.88 -16.53
CA ILE A 1048 -21.87 25.04 -16.34
C ILE A 1048 -20.77 25.44 -17.33
N ARG A 1049 -21.09 25.52 -18.63
CA ARG A 1049 -20.17 25.92 -19.70
C ARG A 1049 -19.66 27.35 -19.50
N ARG A 1050 -20.56 28.31 -19.29
CA ARG A 1050 -20.25 29.72 -19.02
C ARG A 1050 -19.26 29.90 -17.87
N ARG A 1051 -19.49 29.20 -16.74
CA ARG A 1051 -18.60 29.28 -15.57
C ARG A 1051 -17.24 28.67 -15.81
N ARG A 1052 -17.16 27.54 -16.51
CA ARG A 1052 -15.88 26.88 -16.86
C ARG A 1052 -15.02 27.76 -17.75
N VAL A 1053 -15.60 28.34 -18.80
CA VAL A 1053 -14.91 29.29 -19.69
C VAL A 1053 -14.47 30.54 -18.91
N ALA A 1054 -15.32 31.10 -18.05
CA ALA A 1054 -14.96 32.25 -17.20
C ALA A 1054 -13.83 31.93 -16.20
N ASN A 1055 -13.89 30.77 -15.53
CA ASN A 1055 -12.85 30.31 -14.60
C ASN A 1055 -11.54 30.02 -15.32
N PHE A 1056 -11.56 29.40 -16.50
CA PHE A 1056 -10.36 29.17 -17.32
C PHE A 1056 -9.71 30.49 -17.72
N ARG A 1057 -10.48 31.43 -18.32
CA ARG A 1057 -9.95 32.74 -18.76
C ARG A 1057 -9.42 33.56 -17.58
N ARG A 1058 -10.05 33.45 -16.39
CA ARG A 1058 -9.55 34.08 -15.15
C ARG A 1058 -8.23 33.46 -14.67
N LEU A 1059 -8.10 32.12 -14.73
CA LEU A 1059 -6.87 31.43 -14.34
C LEU A 1059 -5.73 31.70 -15.33
N SER A 1060 -6.00 31.66 -16.64
CA SER A 1060 -5.10 32.11 -17.72
C SER A 1060 -4.56 33.52 -17.45
N HIS A 1061 -5.44 34.48 -17.17
CA HIS A 1061 -5.03 35.84 -16.85
C HIS A 1061 -4.17 35.92 -15.57
N GLY A 1062 -4.55 35.21 -14.50
CA GLY A 1062 -3.79 35.18 -13.24
C GLY A 1062 -2.42 34.49 -13.34
N LEU A 1063 -2.28 33.53 -14.26
CA LEU A 1063 -1.06 32.77 -14.53
C LEU A 1063 -0.28 33.26 -15.75
N ARG A 1064 -0.71 34.32 -16.43
CA ARG A 1064 -0.09 34.80 -17.68
C ARG A 1064 1.40 35.08 -17.48
N GLY A 1065 2.24 34.33 -18.18
CA GLY A 1065 3.70 34.35 -18.06
C GLY A 1065 4.28 33.75 -16.76
N ARG A 1066 3.45 33.30 -15.81
CA ARG A 1066 3.87 32.68 -14.52
C ARG A 1066 3.83 31.16 -14.53
N ALA A 1067 3.07 30.55 -15.43
CA ALA A 1067 3.08 29.11 -15.70
C ALA A 1067 2.97 28.86 -17.21
N SER A 1068 3.47 27.71 -17.67
CA SER A 1068 3.48 27.33 -19.09
C SER A 1068 2.20 26.56 -19.43
N GLN A 1069 1.24 27.24 -20.05
CA GLN A 1069 -0.10 26.70 -20.38
C GLN A 1069 -0.02 25.75 -21.60
N VAL A 1070 -0.67 24.57 -21.54
CA VAL A 1070 -0.55 23.51 -22.57
C VAL A 1070 -1.46 23.74 -23.78
N LEU A 1071 -2.70 24.18 -23.52
CA LEU A 1071 -3.76 24.38 -24.52
C LEU A 1071 -4.17 25.86 -24.57
N PRO A 1072 -4.48 26.43 -25.75
CA PRO A 1072 -4.80 27.85 -25.90
C PRO A 1072 -6.09 28.24 -25.16
N ASP A 1073 -6.29 29.53 -24.90
CA ASP A 1073 -7.53 30.01 -24.27
C ASP A 1073 -8.77 29.56 -25.06
N PRO A 1074 -9.85 29.10 -24.40
CA PRO A 1074 -11.01 28.53 -25.08
C PRO A 1074 -11.72 29.59 -25.92
N VAL A 1075 -11.81 29.32 -27.22
CA VAL A 1075 -12.64 30.04 -28.19
C VAL A 1075 -14.12 29.70 -28.00
N GLU A 1076 -14.99 30.17 -28.90
CA GLU A 1076 -16.38 29.70 -28.96
C GLU A 1076 -16.44 28.18 -29.23
N GLY A 1077 -17.56 27.53 -28.91
CA GLY A 1077 -17.65 26.07 -28.95
C GLY A 1077 -17.11 25.39 -27.67
N ILE A 1078 -15.88 25.68 -27.26
CA ILE A 1078 -15.13 24.90 -26.24
C ILE A 1078 -15.70 25.01 -24.81
N CYS A 1079 -15.79 23.89 -24.09
CA CYS A 1079 -16.13 23.81 -22.67
C CYS A 1079 -15.02 23.10 -21.87
N PRO A 1080 -14.08 23.83 -21.26
CA PRO A 1080 -12.92 23.22 -20.62
C PRO A 1080 -13.30 22.46 -19.33
N LEU A 1081 -12.62 21.34 -19.07
CA LEU A 1081 -12.77 20.53 -17.86
C LEU A 1081 -11.74 20.88 -16.78
N PHE A 1082 -10.48 21.04 -17.18
CA PHE A 1082 -9.37 21.44 -16.31
C PHE A 1082 -8.52 22.51 -17.00
N PHE A 1083 -7.57 23.09 -16.27
CA PHE A 1083 -6.57 24.01 -16.80
C PHE A 1083 -5.19 23.32 -16.77
N PRO A 1084 -4.66 22.86 -17.92
CA PRO A 1084 -3.40 22.14 -17.98
C PRO A 1084 -2.19 23.07 -18.03
N VAL A 1085 -1.19 22.80 -17.18
CA VAL A 1085 0.13 23.47 -17.20
C VAL A 1085 1.26 22.46 -17.29
N PHE A 1086 2.34 22.83 -17.97
CA PHE A 1086 3.61 22.12 -17.97
C PHE A 1086 4.41 22.45 -16.70
N VAL A 1087 4.90 21.41 -16.01
CA VAL A 1087 5.71 21.51 -14.78
C VAL A 1087 6.87 20.51 -14.81
N GLU A 1088 8.02 20.89 -14.26
CA GLU A 1088 9.25 20.06 -14.31
C GLU A 1088 9.07 18.73 -13.57
N ASP A 1089 8.62 18.77 -12.31
CA ASP A 1089 8.22 17.61 -11.51
C ASP A 1089 6.74 17.72 -11.16
N LYS A 1090 5.92 16.87 -11.78
CA LYS A 1090 4.47 16.80 -11.58
C LYS A 1090 4.07 16.35 -10.17
N ALA A 1091 4.79 15.39 -9.59
CA ALA A 1091 4.47 14.83 -8.28
C ALA A 1091 4.82 15.82 -7.15
N ALA A 1092 5.95 16.52 -7.25
CA ALA A 1092 6.33 17.59 -6.35
C ALA A 1092 5.37 18.79 -6.46
N ALA A 1093 5.07 19.24 -7.68
CA ALA A 1093 4.14 20.35 -7.92
C ALA A 1093 2.74 20.08 -7.37
N ALA A 1094 2.16 18.91 -7.65
CA ALA A 1094 0.87 18.49 -7.12
C ALA A 1094 0.88 18.41 -5.58
N THR A 1095 1.95 17.89 -5.00
CA THR A 1095 2.10 17.77 -3.53
C THR A 1095 2.23 19.14 -2.86
N ALA A 1096 2.99 20.06 -3.45
CA ALA A 1096 3.17 21.41 -2.93
C ALA A 1096 1.89 22.26 -3.01
N LEU A 1097 1.03 22.03 -4.02
CA LEU A 1097 -0.31 22.61 -4.14
C LEU A 1097 -1.30 22.00 -3.14
N ARG A 1098 -1.30 20.67 -2.95
CA ARG A 1098 -2.15 19.99 -1.95
C ARG A 1098 -1.86 20.45 -0.53
N GLN A 1099 -0.59 20.69 -0.19
CA GLN A 1099 -0.18 21.31 1.08
C GLN A 1099 -0.74 22.73 1.26
N ARG A 1100 -0.94 23.47 0.15
CA ARG A 1100 -1.57 24.79 0.09
C ARG A 1100 -3.09 24.74 -0.11
N GLY A 1101 -3.73 23.60 0.13
CA GLY A 1101 -5.19 23.45 0.05
C GLY A 1101 -5.78 23.34 -1.36
N VAL A 1102 -4.95 23.27 -2.41
CA VAL A 1102 -5.40 23.10 -3.80
C VAL A 1102 -5.21 21.65 -4.24
N ASP A 1103 -6.31 20.92 -4.46
CA ASP A 1103 -6.27 19.56 -5.01
C ASP A 1103 -6.00 19.61 -6.53
N ALA A 1104 -4.73 19.70 -6.92
CA ALA A 1104 -4.28 19.48 -8.29
C ALA A 1104 -4.31 17.99 -8.66
N LEU A 1105 -4.61 17.69 -9.92
CA LEU A 1105 -4.69 16.33 -10.45
C LEU A 1105 -3.39 15.96 -11.17
N GLU A 1106 -2.92 14.74 -10.97
CA GLU A 1106 -1.80 14.15 -11.68
C GLU A 1106 -2.38 13.13 -12.67
N PHE A 1107 -2.64 13.56 -13.91
CA PHE A 1107 -3.36 12.73 -14.85
C PHE A 1107 -2.43 11.71 -15.52
N TRP A 1108 -2.91 10.47 -15.58
CA TRP A 1108 -2.33 9.34 -16.32
C TRP A 1108 -0.82 9.07 -16.09
N ASN A 1109 -0.40 9.16 -14.81
CA ASN A 1109 0.97 8.85 -14.36
C ASN A 1109 1.43 7.46 -14.81
N ASP A 1110 0.61 6.44 -14.57
CA ASP A 1110 0.99 5.05 -14.83
C ASP A 1110 0.67 4.68 -16.29
N GLY A 1111 1.67 4.22 -17.03
CA GLY A 1111 1.47 3.54 -18.31
C GLY A 1111 0.94 2.12 -18.10
N VAL A 1112 0.20 1.59 -19.08
CA VAL A 1112 -0.06 0.14 -19.13
C VAL A 1112 1.15 -0.51 -19.79
N GLU A 1113 2.15 -0.91 -18.99
CA GLU A 1113 3.46 -1.47 -19.43
C GLU A 1113 3.37 -2.85 -20.14
N ALA A 1114 2.20 -3.26 -20.63
CA ALA A 1114 1.88 -4.64 -21.00
C ALA A 1114 2.51 -5.14 -22.33
N ASP A 1115 3.07 -4.25 -23.15
CA ASP A 1115 3.31 -4.52 -24.58
C ASP A 1115 4.76 -4.36 -25.06
N GLY A 1116 5.62 -3.69 -24.28
CA GLY A 1116 6.97 -3.31 -24.76
C GLY A 1116 6.98 -2.29 -25.91
N LEU A 1117 5.83 -1.71 -26.27
CA LEU A 1117 5.72 -0.62 -27.24
C LEU A 1117 6.15 0.71 -26.60
N GLU A 1118 7.22 1.31 -27.14
CA GLU A 1118 7.62 2.66 -26.77
C GLU A 1118 6.55 3.69 -27.19
N MET A 1119 6.08 4.49 -26.24
CA MET A 1119 5.26 5.67 -26.52
C MET A 1119 6.08 6.75 -27.23
N SER A 1120 5.43 7.58 -28.05
CA SER A 1120 6.13 8.69 -28.70
C SER A 1120 6.77 9.64 -27.67
N PRO A 1121 7.89 10.30 -28.01
CA PRO A 1121 8.52 11.27 -27.12
C PRO A 1121 7.58 12.42 -26.71
N ALA A 1122 6.58 12.75 -27.54
CA ALA A 1122 5.57 13.76 -27.23
C ALA A 1122 4.57 13.27 -26.17
N ALA A 1123 4.02 12.07 -26.31
CA ALA A 1123 3.09 11.51 -25.34
C ALA A 1123 3.76 11.14 -24.00
N SER A 1124 5.02 10.70 -24.04
CA SER A 1124 5.85 10.47 -22.86
C SER A 1124 6.14 11.79 -22.10
N PHE A 1125 6.47 12.86 -22.84
CA PHE A 1125 6.62 14.21 -22.27
C PHE A 1125 5.30 14.72 -21.66
N LEU A 1126 4.15 14.49 -22.31
CA LEU A 1126 2.84 14.84 -21.76
C LEU A 1126 2.56 14.13 -20.43
N ARG A 1127 2.81 12.81 -20.33
CA ARG A 1127 2.67 12.06 -19.06
C ARG A 1127 3.59 12.58 -17.97
N ALA A 1128 4.83 12.94 -18.28
CA ALA A 1128 5.78 13.43 -17.29
C ALA A 1128 5.40 14.83 -16.75
N HIS A 1129 4.96 15.74 -17.62
CA HIS A 1129 4.97 17.17 -17.31
C HIS A 1129 3.60 17.87 -17.24
N VAL A 1130 2.49 17.27 -17.69
CA VAL A 1130 1.18 17.96 -17.63
C VAL A 1130 0.52 17.78 -16.27
N LEU A 1131 0.26 18.90 -15.58
CA LEU A 1131 -0.48 18.98 -14.32
C LEU A 1131 -1.79 19.76 -14.52
N GLU A 1132 -2.91 19.19 -14.07
CA GLU A 1132 -4.24 19.80 -14.23
C GLU A 1132 -4.72 20.55 -12.99
N LEU A 1133 -5.02 21.84 -13.19
CA LEU A 1133 -5.54 22.74 -12.17
C LEU A 1133 -7.07 22.86 -12.23
N PRO A 1134 -7.75 23.05 -11.08
CA PRO A 1134 -9.21 23.04 -11.01
C PRO A 1134 -9.87 24.35 -11.46
N ILE A 1135 -10.84 24.24 -12.37
CA ILE A 1135 -11.64 25.37 -12.91
C ILE A 1135 -13.15 25.09 -12.93
N HIS A 1136 -13.60 23.98 -12.36
CA HIS A 1136 -14.99 23.50 -12.47
C HIS A 1136 -16.02 24.54 -11.99
N GLN A 1137 -17.26 24.41 -12.49
CA GLN A 1137 -18.37 25.36 -12.36
C GLN A 1137 -18.75 25.75 -10.91
N ASP A 1138 -18.21 25.03 -9.93
CA ASP A 1138 -18.58 25.11 -8.53
C ASP A 1138 -17.68 26.04 -7.70
N LEU A 1139 -16.53 26.43 -8.26
CA LEU A 1139 -15.59 27.40 -7.71
C LEU A 1139 -16.11 28.84 -7.82
N THR A 1140 -15.66 29.71 -6.91
CA THR A 1140 -15.87 31.17 -7.01
C THR A 1140 -14.64 31.84 -7.64
N PRO A 1141 -14.75 33.09 -8.14
CA PRO A 1141 -13.59 33.86 -8.61
C PRO A 1141 -12.44 33.90 -7.60
N GLU A 1142 -12.75 33.97 -6.30
CA GLU A 1142 -11.76 33.97 -5.21
C GLU A 1142 -10.99 32.65 -5.10
N HIS A 1143 -11.65 31.51 -5.33
CA HIS A 1143 -10.98 30.20 -5.38
C HIS A 1143 -10.03 30.13 -6.57
N VAL A 1144 -10.44 30.63 -7.74
CA VAL A 1144 -9.59 30.67 -8.94
C VAL A 1144 -8.40 31.59 -8.73
N ASP A 1145 -8.60 32.77 -8.12
CA ASP A 1145 -7.51 33.68 -7.77
C ASP A 1145 -6.58 33.07 -6.71
N TYR A 1146 -7.10 32.24 -5.80
CA TYR A 1146 -6.30 31.52 -4.83
C TYR A 1146 -5.41 30.47 -5.50
N VAL A 1147 -5.94 29.67 -6.44
CA VAL A 1147 -5.14 28.75 -7.28
C VAL A 1147 -4.05 29.52 -8.02
N ALA A 1148 -4.40 30.65 -8.67
CA ALA A 1148 -3.45 31.49 -9.38
C ALA A 1148 -2.30 31.97 -8.46
N ARG A 1149 -2.62 32.39 -7.22
CA ARG A 1149 -1.61 32.77 -6.22
C ARG A 1149 -0.74 31.60 -5.76
N GLN A 1150 -1.31 30.43 -5.46
CA GLN A 1150 -0.53 29.27 -4.98
C GLN A 1150 0.41 28.70 -6.06
N VAL A 1151 -0.02 28.68 -7.32
CA VAL A 1151 0.83 28.28 -8.46
C VAL A 1151 1.92 29.34 -8.72
N SER A 1152 1.57 30.63 -8.62
CA SER A 1152 2.54 31.72 -8.80
C SER A 1152 3.64 31.74 -7.75
N THR A 1153 3.32 31.48 -6.47
CA THR A 1153 4.31 31.44 -5.38
C THR A 1153 5.17 30.18 -5.38
N LEU A 1154 4.75 29.14 -6.11
CA LEU A 1154 5.56 27.94 -6.36
C LEU A 1154 6.49 28.05 -7.58
N ASN A 1155 6.36 29.11 -8.39
CA ASN A 1155 7.14 29.34 -9.61
C ASN A 1155 7.21 28.09 -10.51
N LEU A 1156 6.06 27.45 -10.76
CA LEU A 1156 5.92 26.21 -11.56
C LEU A 1156 6.08 26.44 -13.08
N ARG A 1157 7.12 27.18 -13.49
CA ARG A 1157 7.52 27.33 -14.88
C ARG A 1157 8.46 26.19 -15.25
N MET A 1158 8.22 25.52 -16.37
CA MET A 1158 9.31 24.93 -17.15
C MET A 1158 9.97 26.03 -17.99
N ALA A 1159 11.25 25.88 -18.30
CA ALA A 1159 11.85 26.57 -19.45
C ALA A 1159 11.14 26.17 -20.75
N ALA A 1160 11.18 27.05 -21.76
CA ALA A 1160 10.54 26.84 -23.06
C ALA A 1160 11.40 25.96 -23.99
#